data_AF-A0A843ETT6-F1
#
_entry.id   AF-A0A843ETT6-F1
#
_cell.length_a   1.000
_cell.length_b   1.000
_cell.length_c   1.000
_cell.angle_alpha   90.00
_cell.angle_beta   90.00
_cell.angle_gamma   90.00
#
_symmetry.space_group_name_H-M   'P 1'
#
loop_
_entity.id
_entity.type
_entity.pdbx_description
1 polymer ?
#
loop_
_entity_poly.entity_id
_entity_poly.type
_entity_poly.pdbx_seq_one_letter_code
_entity_poly.pdbx_strand_id
1 'polypeptide(L)'
;MKKLKYFLILLVLLISVSAVSAADGNFTSLQTDIDNSADGIKLTQDYVFNNATDSKLTDGINITQNNFVLDGDGHTIDGSNQARIFKITGNNVTLKNLNLINGKSITGGAVITLNETFFENVNFTGNTAENGAAIAGLSYLIENSNFINNHGTTGVVYGEGGIVYIGESVFANTTGLKFSLVYMTGNGTLLIKDCAFADSSAKYATAIYSEQKTLIKGCVFVNLTAEITAGAVAFKGGDEVIINDTLFVNTHAEKNGGAIFTDFSKNGLELNNVSITNASGDFGGAICHLGGYLTIDNSTFYKNTATYDGGAIYSTNANFGLFNSQLVENNVSYPDMFNGGAVYLDYSAVTSIDNNYFKNNAPNAIYVYESDFNLTNCTFEGNNKALHVVFPDSYSLKDNVGNDTVFLNDTDYITLVDEIGAQITLNKSNITIKDLPSKFDARDYGWVSSVKNQGNMGACWTFGTCGALEAALLKATGIEYDFSENNMQNSMLKYSKYGIKDSTEGGIREQGLVYILSWMGVLPTEADIYDELGKISPFIDTGENIHIQDAIFVPSRKNFTDNDALKRAIIECGSVTTGYYSINNATYTNESTAAVYQNITNTTNHAISLIGWDDDYSASNFATKPAGDGAFIIKNSWGTDSGKDGYNYISYYDTSLLNTTFAIGFIINNTENYT
;
A
#
# COMPACT_ATOMS: atom_id res chain seq x y z
N MET A 1 29.04 -18.33 -5.90
CA MET A 1 27.62 -18.65 -5.61
C MET A 1 26.63 -17.75 -6.33
N LYS A 2 26.72 -16.40 -6.29
CA LYS A 2 25.76 -15.49 -6.97
C LYS A 2 25.56 -15.76 -8.49
N LYS A 3 26.63 -16.02 -9.27
CA LYS A 3 26.52 -16.42 -10.70
C LYS A 3 25.82 -17.77 -10.96
N LEU A 4 25.88 -18.70 -10.00
CA LEU A 4 25.23 -20.01 -10.11
C LEU A 4 23.72 -19.90 -9.86
N LYS A 5 23.29 -18.97 -8.97
CA LYS A 5 21.86 -18.71 -8.73
C LYS A 5 21.17 -18.02 -9.91
N TYR A 6 21.82 -17.07 -10.58
CA TYR A 6 21.34 -16.51 -11.86
C TYR A 6 21.10 -17.61 -12.91
N PHE A 7 22.01 -18.58 -12.97
CA PHE A 7 21.89 -19.72 -13.88
C PHE A 7 20.74 -20.66 -13.46
N LEU A 8 20.47 -20.80 -12.17
CA LEU A 8 19.33 -21.57 -11.65
C LEU A 8 17.98 -20.91 -11.96
N ILE A 9 17.87 -19.58 -11.85
CA ILE A 9 16.66 -18.81 -12.22
C ILE A 9 16.32 -19.08 -13.70
N LEU A 10 17.31 -18.99 -14.58
CA LEU A 10 17.16 -19.32 -16.01
C LEU A 10 16.76 -20.78 -16.27
N LEU A 11 17.15 -21.72 -15.39
CA LEU A 11 16.80 -23.13 -15.54
C LEU A 11 15.37 -23.43 -15.07
N VAL A 12 14.91 -22.78 -13.99
CA VAL A 12 13.55 -22.96 -13.42
C VAL A 12 12.49 -22.31 -14.32
N LEU A 13 12.82 -21.21 -15.01
CA LEU A 13 11.94 -20.57 -16.01
C LEU A 13 11.63 -21.46 -17.23
N LEU A 14 12.32 -22.59 -17.40
CA LEU A 14 12.09 -23.56 -18.49
C LEU A 14 11.22 -24.76 -18.07
N ILE A 15 10.76 -24.82 -16.81
CA ILE A 15 9.92 -25.93 -16.33
C ILE A 15 8.47 -25.66 -16.75
N SER A 16 8.10 -26.12 -17.94
CA SER A 16 6.69 -26.25 -18.33
C SER A 16 6.12 -27.56 -17.79
N VAL A 17 5.27 -27.49 -16.76
CA VAL A 17 4.47 -28.64 -16.32
C VAL A 17 3.20 -28.67 -17.16
N SER A 18 3.05 -29.69 -18.01
CA SER A 18 1.89 -29.85 -18.89
C SER A 18 0.70 -30.47 -18.14
N ALA A 19 -0.52 -30.11 -18.55
CA ALA A 19 -1.76 -30.72 -18.07
C ALA A 19 -1.74 -32.25 -18.20
N VAL A 20 -2.27 -32.94 -17.20
CA VAL A 20 -2.29 -34.41 -17.12
C VAL A 20 -3.53 -34.98 -17.84
N SER A 21 -3.51 -36.27 -18.18
CA SER A 21 -4.46 -36.89 -19.11
C SER A 21 -5.61 -37.62 -18.40
N ALA A 22 -6.74 -37.86 -19.09
CA ALA A 22 -7.95 -38.46 -18.51
C ALA A 22 -7.84 -39.94 -18.03
N ALA A 23 -6.64 -40.51 -17.92
CA ALA A 23 -6.40 -41.88 -17.43
C ALA A 23 -5.98 -41.96 -15.94
N ASP A 24 -6.01 -40.82 -15.24
CA ASP A 24 -5.46 -40.63 -13.89
C ASP A 24 -6.48 -40.89 -12.76
N GLY A 25 -5.99 -40.95 -11.51
CA GLY A 25 -6.84 -41.02 -10.33
C GLY A 25 -7.70 -39.75 -10.16
N ASN A 26 -8.70 -39.79 -9.28
CA ASN A 26 -9.51 -38.62 -8.95
C ASN A 26 -9.38 -38.24 -7.46
N PHE A 27 -9.85 -37.06 -7.07
CA PHE A 27 -9.67 -36.58 -5.69
C PHE A 27 -10.34 -37.51 -4.68
N THR A 28 -11.48 -38.11 -5.01
CA THR A 28 -12.17 -39.08 -4.15
C THR A 28 -11.32 -40.33 -3.89
N SER A 29 -10.61 -40.83 -4.91
CA SER A 29 -9.70 -41.97 -4.75
C SER A 29 -8.50 -41.61 -3.86
N LEU A 30 -7.90 -40.44 -4.06
CA LEU A 30 -6.78 -39.98 -3.21
C LEU A 30 -7.22 -39.74 -1.76
N GLN A 31 -8.40 -39.15 -1.55
CA GLN A 31 -8.97 -39.00 -0.21
C GLN A 31 -9.12 -40.36 0.48
N THR A 32 -9.56 -41.39 -0.25
CA THR A 32 -9.70 -42.75 0.29
C THR A 32 -8.34 -43.34 0.68
N ASP A 33 -7.30 -43.13 -0.12
CA ASP A 33 -5.94 -43.60 0.19
C ASP A 33 -5.38 -42.90 1.44
N ILE A 34 -5.63 -41.59 1.59
CA ILE A 34 -5.24 -40.82 2.77
C ILE A 34 -6.00 -41.30 4.02
N ASP A 35 -7.32 -41.46 3.93
CA ASP A 35 -8.16 -41.89 5.06
C ASP A 35 -7.77 -43.29 5.59
N ASN A 36 -7.28 -44.16 4.71
CA ASN A 36 -6.84 -45.51 5.06
C ASN A 36 -5.40 -45.58 5.58
N SER A 37 -4.66 -44.46 5.59
CA SER A 37 -3.30 -44.39 6.13
C SER A 37 -3.25 -43.61 7.44
N ALA A 38 -2.43 -44.10 8.37
CA ALA A 38 -2.24 -43.46 9.67
C ALA A 38 -1.11 -42.42 9.68
N ASP A 39 -0.03 -42.68 8.94
CA ASP A 39 1.25 -41.95 9.03
C ASP A 39 1.77 -41.42 7.68
N GLY A 40 1.26 -41.91 6.56
CA GLY A 40 1.63 -41.34 5.26
C GLY A 40 1.32 -42.22 4.04
N ILE A 41 1.47 -41.63 2.86
CA ILE A 41 1.33 -42.33 1.58
C ILE A 41 2.42 -41.90 0.61
N LYS A 42 2.74 -42.77 -0.34
CA LYS A 42 3.56 -42.45 -1.51
C LYS A 42 2.71 -42.63 -2.76
N LEU A 43 2.61 -41.58 -3.58
CA LEU A 43 1.80 -41.62 -4.81
C LEU A 43 2.46 -42.51 -5.86
N THR A 44 1.62 -43.13 -6.69
CA THR A 44 2.05 -44.01 -7.80
C THR A 44 1.47 -43.59 -9.14
N GLN A 45 0.68 -42.50 -9.14
CA GLN A 45 -0.02 -41.97 -10.30
C GLN A 45 -0.40 -40.51 -10.03
N ASP A 46 -0.79 -39.81 -11.09
CA ASP A 46 -1.33 -38.46 -11.01
C ASP A 46 -2.82 -38.48 -10.61
N TYR A 47 -3.34 -37.35 -10.16
CA TYR A 47 -4.73 -37.19 -9.74
C TYR A 47 -5.33 -35.89 -10.29
N VAL A 48 -6.53 -35.97 -10.87
CA VAL A 48 -7.20 -34.84 -11.50
C VAL A 48 -8.59 -34.65 -10.91
N PHE A 49 -8.94 -33.42 -10.51
CA PHE A 49 -10.28 -33.09 -10.04
C PHE A 49 -11.31 -33.28 -11.14
N ASN A 50 -12.36 -34.04 -10.85
CA ASN A 50 -13.49 -34.24 -11.74
C ASN A 50 -14.81 -33.94 -11.00
N ASN A 51 -15.50 -32.86 -11.39
CA ASN A 51 -16.74 -32.43 -10.72
C ASN A 51 -17.83 -33.52 -10.67
N ALA A 52 -17.85 -34.47 -11.62
CA ALA A 52 -18.83 -35.56 -11.62
C ALA A 52 -18.62 -36.54 -10.46
N THR A 53 -17.37 -36.75 -10.03
CA THR A 53 -17.01 -37.68 -8.95
C THR A 53 -16.67 -36.96 -7.64
N ASP A 54 -16.11 -35.75 -7.74
CA ASP A 54 -15.42 -35.07 -6.64
C ASP A 54 -16.15 -33.81 -6.15
N SER A 55 -17.43 -33.61 -6.52
CA SER A 55 -18.22 -32.42 -6.15
C SER A 55 -18.24 -32.07 -4.65
N LYS A 56 -17.93 -33.02 -3.75
CA LYS A 56 -17.83 -32.81 -2.30
C LYS A 56 -16.45 -32.32 -1.83
N LEU A 57 -15.46 -32.34 -2.71
CA LEU A 57 -14.05 -32.02 -2.44
C LEU A 57 -13.62 -30.72 -3.14
N THR A 58 -14.57 -29.86 -3.51
CA THR A 58 -14.27 -28.53 -4.09
C THR A 58 -13.46 -27.64 -3.13
N ASP A 59 -13.61 -27.86 -1.82
CA ASP A 59 -12.84 -27.19 -0.77
C ASP A 59 -11.49 -27.89 -0.46
N GLY A 60 -11.13 -28.92 -1.23
CA GLY A 60 -9.86 -29.65 -1.13
C GLY A 60 -9.97 -31.04 -0.51
N ILE A 61 -8.97 -31.86 -0.81
CA ILE A 61 -8.70 -33.16 -0.17
C ILE A 61 -8.27 -32.87 1.28
N ASN A 62 -8.94 -33.50 2.24
CA ASN A 62 -8.72 -33.27 3.66
C ASN A 62 -7.57 -34.15 4.18
N ILE A 63 -6.58 -33.53 4.81
CA ILE A 63 -5.56 -34.21 5.60
C ILE A 63 -5.77 -33.82 7.07
N THR A 64 -6.29 -34.77 7.85
CA THR A 64 -6.65 -34.56 9.26
C THR A 64 -5.73 -35.28 10.23
N GLN A 65 -4.93 -36.22 9.72
CA GLN A 65 -3.95 -37.01 10.42
C GLN A 65 -2.79 -36.12 10.90
N ASN A 66 -2.35 -36.33 12.14
CA ASN A 66 -1.15 -35.67 12.67
C ASN A 66 0.10 -36.48 12.31
N ASN A 67 1.23 -35.81 12.10
CA ASN A 67 2.51 -36.45 11.73
C ASN A 67 2.39 -37.26 10.42
N PHE A 68 1.67 -36.72 9.44
CA PHE A 68 1.38 -37.40 8.19
C PHE A 68 2.32 -36.94 7.07
N VAL A 69 2.86 -37.89 6.30
CA VAL A 69 3.74 -37.58 5.15
C VAL A 69 3.10 -38.03 3.84
N LEU A 70 2.87 -37.09 2.92
CA LEU A 70 2.48 -37.37 1.54
C LEU A 70 3.68 -37.15 0.64
N ASP A 71 4.23 -38.24 0.10
CA ASP A 71 5.30 -38.21 -0.89
C ASP A 71 4.72 -38.39 -2.30
N GLY A 72 4.83 -37.36 -3.13
CA GLY A 72 4.32 -37.38 -4.48
C GLY A 72 5.14 -38.21 -5.47
N ASP A 73 6.40 -38.55 -5.16
CA ASP A 73 7.32 -39.20 -6.12
C ASP A 73 7.42 -38.49 -7.49
N GLY A 74 7.16 -37.18 -7.53
CA GLY A 74 7.11 -36.37 -8.74
C GLY A 74 5.75 -36.34 -9.45
N HIS A 75 4.72 -36.98 -8.88
CA HIS A 75 3.36 -36.98 -9.43
C HIS A 75 2.63 -35.66 -9.25
N THR A 76 1.63 -35.46 -10.11
CA THR A 76 0.84 -34.24 -10.23
C THR A 76 -0.54 -34.40 -9.63
N ILE A 77 -1.02 -33.38 -8.94
CA ILE A 77 -2.39 -33.24 -8.49
C ILE A 77 -2.96 -31.95 -9.09
N ASP A 78 -3.97 -32.12 -9.95
CA ASP A 78 -4.56 -31.04 -10.76
C ASP A 78 -5.96 -30.67 -10.23
N GLY A 79 -6.13 -29.43 -9.77
CA GLY A 79 -7.41 -28.88 -9.32
C GLY A 79 -8.38 -28.50 -10.45
N SER A 80 -7.97 -28.65 -11.71
CA SER A 80 -8.77 -28.40 -12.92
C SER A 80 -9.40 -27.00 -12.99
N ASN A 81 -8.80 -26.01 -12.32
CA ASN A 81 -9.33 -24.66 -12.11
C ASN A 81 -10.74 -24.63 -11.49
N GLN A 82 -11.10 -25.68 -10.74
CA GLN A 82 -12.45 -25.89 -10.21
C GLN A 82 -12.49 -26.16 -8.71
N ALA A 83 -11.38 -26.59 -8.11
CA ALA A 83 -11.32 -26.94 -6.70
C ALA A 83 -9.98 -26.52 -6.07
N ARG A 84 -9.99 -26.28 -4.75
CA ARG A 84 -8.76 -26.31 -3.96
C ARG A 84 -8.17 -27.73 -4.03
N ILE A 85 -6.85 -27.87 -3.97
CA ILE A 85 -6.22 -29.20 -3.96
C ILE A 85 -6.24 -29.81 -2.56
N PHE A 86 -5.68 -29.16 -1.55
CA PHE A 86 -5.61 -29.67 -0.18
C PHE A 86 -6.17 -28.71 0.87
N LYS A 87 -6.84 -29.29 1.87
CA LYS A 87 -7.23 -28.64 3.12
C LYS A 87 -6.60 -29.41 4.29
N ILE A 88 -5.63 -28.79 4.94
CA ILE A 88 -4.82 -29.44 5.98
C ILE A 88 -5.26 -28.92 7.35
N THR A 89 -5.74 -29.84 8.18
CA THR A 89 -6.09 -29.59 9.57
C THR A 89 -5.31 -30.49 10.54
N GLY A 90 -4.63 -31.51 10.04
CA GLY A 90 -3.64 -32.26 10.80
C GLY A 90 -2.44 -31.38 11.18
N ASN A 91 -1.82 -31.68 12.32
CA ASN A 91 -0.60 -31.02 12.78
C ASN A 91 0.64 -31.79 12.31
N ASN A 92 1.73 -31.08 12.01
CA ASN A 92 3.00 -31.65 11.53
C ASN A 92 2.80 -32.51 10.27
N VAL A 93 2.15 -31.94 9.26
CA VAL A 93 1.92 -32.61 7.96
C VAL A 93 3.04 -32.23 7.00
N THR A 94 3.59 -33.20 6.26
CA THR A 94 4.61 -32.96 5.23
C THR A 94 4.05 -33.32 3.85
N LEU A 95 4.06 -32.37 2.91
CA LEU A 95 3.86 -32.61 1.49
C LEU A 95 5.21 -32.50 0.79
N LYS A 96 5.63 -33.55 0.05
CA LYS A 96 6.92 -33.52 -0.64
C LYS A 96 6.92 -34.15 -2.02
N ASN A 97 7.82 -33.71 -2.89
CA ASN A 97 8.02 -34.23 -4.25
C ASN A 97 6.73 -34.22 -5.09
N LEU A 98 6.02 -33.10 -5.14
CA LEU A 98 4.69 -32.98 -5.77
C LEU A 98 4.63 -31.86 -6.79
N ASN A 99 3.76 -32.01 -7.79
CA ASN A 99 3.30 -30.89 -8.61
C ASN A 99 1.83 -30.60 -8.28
N LEU A 100 1.55 -29.40 -7.78
CA LEU A 100 0.22 -28.93 -7.42
C LEU A 100 -0.19 -27.84 -8.41
N ILE A 101 -1.11 -28.18 -9.31
CA ILE A 101 -1.46 -27.33 -10.45
C ILE A 101 -2.94 -26.98 -10.50
N ASN A 102 -3.23 -25.78 -11.03
CA ASN A 102 -4.59 -25.31 -11.32
C ASN A 102 -5.59 -25.42 -10.15
N GLY A 103 -5.11 -25.35 -8.91
CA GLY A 103 -5.97 -25.24 -7.73
C GLY A 103 -6.71 -23.90 -7.73
N LYS A 104 -7.99 -23.89 -7.38
CA LYS A 104 -8.81 -22.66 -7.35
C LYS A 104 -9.68 -22.57 -6.10
N SER A 105 -9.56 -21.47 -5.36
CA SER A 105 -10.42 -21.18 -4.21
C SER A 105 -10.47 -19.68 -3.91
N ILE A 106 -11.14 -19.26 -2.83
CA ILE A 106 -11.06 -17.88 -2.33
C ILE A 106 -9.75 -17.66 -1.54
N THR A 107 -9.39 -18.63 -0.70
CA THR A 107 -8.19 -18.59 0.15
C THR A 107 -7.44 -19.93 0.07
N GLY A 108 -6.15 -19.89 -0.28
CA GLY A 108 -5.33 -21.08 -0.49
C GLY A 108 -5.77 -21.82 -1.75
N GLY A 109 -5.31 -21.38 -2.93
CA GLY A 109 -5.76 -21.96 -4.20
C GLY A 109 -5.32 -23.41 -4.35
N ALA A 110 -4.05 -23.73 -4.08
CA ALA A 110 -3.60 -25.11 -3.96
C ALA A 110 -3.87 -25.65 -2.56
N VAL A 111 -3.40 -24.95 -1.53
CA VAL A 111 -3.38 -25.46 -0.15
C VAL A 111 -3.85 -24.38 0.82
N ILE A 112 -4.79 -24.76 1.68
CA ILE A 112 -5.02 -24.04 2.94
C ILE A 112 -4.56 -24.93 4.09
N THR A 113 -3.79 -24.36 5.02
CA THR A 113 -3.34 -25.06 6.23
C THR A 113 -3.65 -24.27 7.49
N LEU A 114 -4.19 -24.95 8.49
CA LEU A 114 -4.54 -24.36 9.79
C LEU A 114 -3.51 -24.66 10.89
N ASN A 115 -2.58 -25.58 10.62
CA ASN A 115 -1.58 -26.05 11.58
C ASN A 115 -0.20 -26.19 10.90
N GLU A 116 0.82 -26.52 11.68
CA GLU A 116 2.19 -26.63 11.18
C GLU A 116 2.28 -27.62 10.01
N THR A 117 2.76 -27.13 8.87
CA THR A 117 2.88 -27.89 7.62
C THR A 117 4.23 -27.63 6.96
N PHE A 118 4.82 -28.69 6.42
CA PHE A 118 6.10 -28.69 5.73
C PHE A 118 5.89 -28.99 4.25
N PHE A 119 6.48 -28.16 3.38
CA PHE A 119 6.49 -28.34 1.94
C PHE A 119 7.94 -28.51 1.49
N GLU A 120 8.27 -29.65 0.90
CA GLU A 120 9.65 -29.97 0.47
C GLU A 120 9.65 -30.41 -1.00
N ASN A 121 10.34 -29.69 -1.87
CA ASN A 121 10.38 -30.03 -3.30
C ASN A 121 8.98 -30.10 -3.94
N VAL A 122 8.18 -29.04 -3.76
CA VAL A 122 6.82 -28.94 -4.30
C VAL A 122 6.75 -27.84 -5.36
N ASN A 123 6.14 -28.14 -6.50
CA ASN A 123 5.91 -27.20 -7.59
C ASN A 123 4.46 -26.71 -7.56
N PHE A 124 4.24 -25.42 -7.29
CA PHE A 124 2.95 -24.75 -7.33
C PHE A 124 2.82 -23.95 -8.64
N THR A 125 1.99 -24.42 -9.57
CA THR A 125 1.86 -23.80 -10.90
C THR A 125 0.43 -23.49 -11.27
N GLY A 126 0.14 -22.27 -11.74
CA GLY A 126 -1.19 -21.94 -12.27
C GLY A 126 -2.32 -21.91 -11.23
N ASN A 127 -2.00 -21.89 -9.93
CA ASN A 127 -3.03 -21.88 -8.90
C ASN A 127 -3.62 -20.48 -8.74
N THR A 128 -4.90 -20.41 -8.37
CA THR A 128 -5.69 -19.17 -8.33
C THR A 128 -6.44 -19.01 -7.00
N ALA A 129 -6.22 -17.89 -6.30
CA ALA A 129 -7.06 -17.48 -5.16
C ALA A 129 -6.94 -15.98 -4.88
N GLU A 130 -7.94 -15.39 -4.21
CA GLU A 130 -7.84 -13.99 -3.76
C GLU A 130 -6.70 -13.83 -2.75
N ASN A 131 -6.62 -14.74 -1.77
CA ASN A 131 -5.60 -14.77 -0.73
C ASN A 131 -4.79 -16.07 -0.78
N GLY A 132 -3.49 -16.00 -1.03
CA GLY A 132 -2.62 -17.18 -1.10
C GLY A 132 -2.96 -18.06 -2.30
N ALA A 133 -2.66 -17.58 -3.50
CA ALA A 133 -2.93 -18.29 -4.75
C ALA A 133 -2.40 -19.74 -4.72
N ALA A 134 -1.23 -19.95 -4.13
CA ALA A 134 -0.71 -21.28 -3.85
C ALA A 134 -1.04 -21.71 -2.42
N ILE A 135 -0.54 -21.00 -1.41
CA ILE A 135 -0.61 -21.41 -0.01
C ILE A 135 -1.19 -20.30 0.85
N ALA A 136 -2.13 -20.64 1.73
CA ALA A 136 -2.58 -19.78 2.81
C ALA A 136 -2.57 -20.52 4.15
N GLY A 137 -2.08 -19.87 5.21
CA GLY A 137 -2.07 -20.45 6.56
C GLY A 137 -1.39 -19.55 7.60
N LEU A 138 -1.17 -20.08 8.81
CA LEU A 138 -0.54 -19.33 9.91
C LEU A 138 0.96 -19.65 10.05
N SER A 139 1.31 -20.93 10.14
CA SER A 139 2.70 -21.36 10.33
C SER A 139 3.02 -22.53 9.41
N TYR A 140 4.04 -22.36 8.57
CA TYR A 140 4.49 -23.40 7.65
C TYR A 140 5.92 -23.15 7.18
N LEU A 141 6.55 -24.24 6.75
CA LEU A 141 7.92 -24.27 6.27
C LEU A 141 7.93 -24.73 4.81
N ILE A 142 8.58 -23.96 3.95
CA ILE A 142 8.72 -24.26 2.52
C ILE A 142 10.21 -24.38 2.22
N GLU A 143 10.62 -25.50 1.63
CA GLU A 143 12.01 -25.75 1.21
C GLU A 143 12.04 -26.26 -0.22
N ASN A 144 13.03 -25.78 -0.99
CA ASN A 144 13.33 -26.23 -2.35
C ASN A 144 12.11 -26.29 -3.28
N SER A 145 11.21 -25.31 -3.19
CA SER A 145 9.90 -25.34 -3.88
C SER A 145 9.80 -24.24 -4.93
N ASN A 146 8.93 -24.44 -5.93
CA ASN A 146 8.76 -23.50 -7.04
C ASN A 146 7.33 -22.96 -7.10
N PHE A 147 7.19 -21.65 -7.32
CA PHE A 147 5.92 -20.94 -7.44
C PHE A 147 5.89 -20.20 -8.76
N ILE A 148 5.25 -20.81 -9.77
CA ILE A 148 5.33 -20.33 -11.15
C ILE A 148 3.93 -19.96 -11.65
N ASN A 149 3.77 -18.72 -12.13
CA ASN A 149 2.54 -18.26 -12.78
C ASN A 149 1.28 -18.56 -11.95
N ASN A 150 1.29 -18.18 -10.67
CA ASN A 150 0.10 -18.29 -9.81
C ASN A 150 -0.65 -16.96 -9.84
N HIS A 151 -1.98 -16.98 -9.73
CA HIS A 151 -2.83 -15.81 -9.96
C HIS A 151 -3.64 -15.47 -8.70
N GLY A 152 -3.67 -14.19 -8.31
CA GLY A 152 -4.43 -13.78 -7.15
C GLY A 152 -4.49 -12.29 -6.94
N THR A 153 -5.02 -11.87 -5.80
CA THR A 153 -5.09 -10.44 -5.42
C THR A 153 -4.00 -10.11 -4.42
N THR A 154 -3.94 -10.80 -3.29
CA THR A 154 -3.10 -10.38 -2.15
C THR A 154 -1.72 -11.04 -2.13
N GLY A 155 -1.66 -12.33 -2.41
CA GLY A 155 -0.44 -13.13 -2.21
C GLY A 155 -0.43 -14.43 -3.01
N VAL A 156 0.74 -14.91 -3.45
CA VAL A 156 0.91 -16.33 -3.85
C VAL A 156 1.06 -17.20 -2.62
N VAL A 157 1.88 -16.76 -1.67
CA VAL A 157 2.00 -17.28 -0.32
C VAL A 157 1.45 -16.24 0.64
N TYR A 158 0.47 -16.63 1.45
CA TYR A 158 -0.23 -15.74 2.38
C TYR A 158 -0.09 -16.23 3.83
N GLY A 159 0.32 -15.32 4.72
CA GLY A 159 0.35 -15.57 6.17
C GLY A 159 -0.20 -14.40 6.98
N GLU A 160 -0.91 -14.72 8.05
CA GLU A 160 -1.46 -13.76 9.01
C GLU A 160 -1.02 -14.16 10.43
N GLY A 161 0.03 -13.52 10.93
CA GLY A 161 0.76 -13.93 12.12
C GLY A 161 1.58 -15.21 11.92
N GLY A 162 1.93 -15.88 13.03
CA GLY A 162 2.62 -17.17 13.01
C GLY A 162 4.09 -17.09 12.57
N ILE A 163 4.66 -18.24 12.19
CA ILE A 163 6.05 -18.34 11.70
C ILE A 163 6.04 -18.96 10.32
N VAL A 164 6.51 -18.21 9.32
CA VAL A 164 6.68 -18.69 7.97
C VAL A 164 8.16 -18.71 7.63
N TYR A 165 8.66 -19.88 7.23
CA TYR A 165 10.01 -20.04 6.71
C TYR A 165 9.93 -20.44 5.23
N ILE A 166 10.74 -19.81 4.40
CA ILE A 166 10.89 -20.12 2.97
C ILE A 166 12.38 -20.21 2.63
N GLY A 167 12.83 -21.41 2.29
CA GLY A 167 14.21 -21.74 1.97
C GLY A 167 14.36 -22.25 0.53
N GLU A 168 15.46 -21.87 -0.12
CA GLU A 168 15.93 -22.47 -1.38
C GLU A 168 14.87 -22.53 -2.50
N SER A 169 13.92 -21.59 -2.49
CA SER A 169 12.72 -21.63 -3.33
C SER A 169 12.72 -20.55 -4.41
N VAL A 170 11.94 -20.76 -5.48
CA VAL A 170 11.84 -19.83 -6.61
C VAL A 170 10.41 -19.36 -6.81
N PHE A 171 10.23 -18.05 -7.00
CA PHE A 171 8.97 -17.42 -7.38
C PHE A 171 9.16 -16.69 -8.71
N ALA A 172 8.35 -16.99 -9.71
CA ALA A 172 8.52 -16.36 -11.02
C ALA A 172 7.25 -16.27 -11.87
N ASN A 173 7.31 -15.41 -12.90
CA ASN A 173 6.32 -15.27 -13.96
C ASN A 173 4.90 -15.01 -13.45
N THR A 174 4.77 -14.25 -12.37
CA THR A 174 3.46 -13.92 -11.80
C THR A 174 3.17 -12.44 -12.02
N THR A 175 2.01 -12.14 -12.57
CA THR A 175 1.57 -10.78 -12.89
C THR A 175 0.14 -10.54 -12.39
N GLY A 176 -0.20 -9.27 -12.13
CA GLY A 176 -1.59 -8.87 -11.80
C GLY A 176 -1.98 -9.07 -10.33
N LEU A 177 -1.01 -9.26 -9.43
CA LEU A 177 -1.25 -9.19 -7.99
C LEU A 177 -1.46 -7.72 -7.56
N LYS A 178 -2.32 -7.47 -6.57
CA LYS A 178 -2.39 -6.18 -5.89
C LYS A 178 -1.16 -5.96 -5.00
N PHE A 179 -0.76 -6.97 -4.22
CA PHE A 179 0.42 -6.87 -3.36
C PHE A 179 1.53 -7.79 -3.86
N SER A 180 1.87 -8.87 -3.18
CA SER A 180 3.21 -9.46 -3.34
C SER A 180 3.17 -10.95 -3.63
N LEU A 181 4.26 -11.54 -4.11
CA LEU A 181 4.40 -12.99 -4.16
C LEU A 181 4.30 -13.62 -2.76
N VAL A 182 4.91 -13.00 -1.76
CA VAL A 182 4.88 -13.41 -0.34
C VAL A 182 4.30 -12.29 0.51
N TYR A 183 3.06 -12.46 0.95
CA TYR A 183 2.31 -11.47 1.72
C TYR A 183 2.13 -11.91 3.17
N MET A 184 2.69 -11.14 4.11
CA MET A 184 2.67 -11.45 5.54
C MET A 184 2.13 -10.27 6.36
N THR A 185 1.08 -10.50 7.12
CA THR A 185 0.48 -9.49 8.02
C THR A 185 0.40 -10.00 9.45
N GLY A 186 -0.04 -9.15 10.38
CA GLY A 186 -0.23 -9.52 11.77
C GLY A 186 1.09 -9.71 12.53
N ASN A 187 1.01 -10.22 13.76
CA ASN A 187 2.19 -10.41 14.60
C ASN A 187 2.80 -11.81 14.39
N GLY A 188 3.99 -11.86 13.79
CA GLY A 188 4.65 -13.10 13.40
C GLY A 188 6.11 -12.93 13.02
N THR A 189 6.69 -13.96 12.41
CA THR A 189 8.06 -13.93 11.89
C THR A 189 8.12 -14.55 10.49
N LEU A 190 8.72 -13.80 9.57
CA LEU A 190 9.05 -14.24 8.22
C LEU A 190 10.55 -14.47 8.08
N LEU A 191 10.95 -15.69 7.70
CA LEU A 191 12.34 -16.02 7.37
C LEU A 191 12.43 -16.46 5.91
N ILE A 192 13.17 -15.71 5.09
CA ILE A 192 13.40 -16.05 3.70
C ILE A 192 14.88 -16.23 3.47
N LYS A 193 15.28 -17.42 3.03
CA LYS A 193 16.67 -17.80 2.90
C LYS A 193 16.94 -18.44 1.55
N ASP A 194 17.97 -17.93 0.89
CA ASP A 194 18.51 -18.50 -0.33
C ASP A 194 17.53 -18.58 -1.52
N CYS A 195 16.41 -17.84 -1.47
CA CYS A 195 15.36 -17.83 -2.48
C CYS A 195 15.66 -16.90 -3.68
N ALA A 196 14.92 -17.10 -4.76
CA ALA A 196 14.91 -16.24 -5.93
C ALA A 196 13.51 -15.76 -6.31
N PHE A 197 13.40 -14.48 -6.67
CA PHE A 197 12.19 -13.83 -7.16
C PHE A 197 12.49 -13.20 -8.52
N ALA A 198 11.76 -13.57 -9.57
CA ALA A 198 12.10 -13.17 -10.93
C ALA A 198 10.89 -12.87 -11.82
N ASP A 199 11.09 -11.96 -12.77
CA ASP A 199 10.22 -11.76 -13.94
C ASP A 199 8.73 -11.68 -13.58
N SER A 200 8.42 -10.84 -12.59
CA SER A 200 7.09 -10.72 -12.02
C SER A 200 6.68 -9.26 -11.88
N SER A 201 5.38 -9.01 -11.86
CA SER A 201 4.83 -7.67 -11.64
C SER A 201 3.61 -7.70 -10.72
N ALA A 202 3.44 -6.61 -9.97
CA ALA A 202 2.30 -6.41 -9.11
C ALA A 202 2.01 -4.92 -8.95
N LYS A 203 0.88 -4.57 -8.32
CA LYS A 203 0.62 -3.16 -7.99
C LYS A 203 1.56 -2.63 -6.91
N TYR A 204 1.91 -3.45 -5.91
CA TYR A 204 2.79 -3.07 -4.81
C TYR A 204 3.76 -4.19 -4.40
N ALA A 205 4.99 -3.88 -3.99
CA ALA A 205 5.86 -4.81 -3.26
C ALA A 205 6.02 -6.19 -3.92
N THR A 206 6.29 -6.21 -5.24
CA THR A 206 6.13 -7.37 -6.13
C THR A 206 6.58 -8.72 -5.57
N ALA A 207 7.70 -8.77 -4.86
CA ALA A 207 8.18 -10.00 -4.23
C ALA A 207 7.64 -10.19 -2.81
N ILE A 208 7.85 -9.25 -1.89
CA ILE A 208 7.55 -9.46 -0.47
C ILE A 208 6.91 -8.20 0.13
N TYR A 209 5.73 -8.37 0.71
CA TYR A 209 5.15 -7.41 1.66
C TYR A 209 5.09 -8.05 3.04
N SER A 210 5.62 -7.37 4.06
CA SER A 210 5.60 -7.88 5.43
C SER A 210 5.38 -6.78 6.48
N GLU A 211 4.48 -7.05 7.42
CA GLU A 211 4.30 -6.30 8.67
C GLU A 211 4.96 -7.01 9.87
N GLN A 212 5.56 -8.17 9.62
CA GLN A 212 6.14 -9.06 10.62
C GLN A 212 7.64 -8.78 10.82
N LYS A 213 8.19 -9.32 11.92
CA LYS A 213 9.65 -9.45 12.05
C LYS A 213 10.18 -10.24 10.85
N THR A 214 11.15 -9.69 10.13
CA THR A 214 11.57 -10.28 8.86
C THR A 214 13.08 -10.40 8.73
N LEU A 215 13.55 -11.59 8.34
CA LEU A 215 14.93 -11.84 7.93
C LEU A 215 14.95 -12.33 6.49
N ILE A 216 15.67 -11.61 5.62
CA ILE A 216 15.97 -12.02 4.25
C ILE A 216 17.47 -12.27 4.15
N LYS A 217 17.87 -13.46 3.69
CA LYS A 217 19.29 -13.80 3.59
C LYS A 217 19.64 -14.57 2.33
N GLY A 218 20.66 -14.11 1.60
CA GLY A 218 21.21 -14.83 0.45
C GLY A 218 20.27 -14.87 -0.75
N CYS A 219 19.29 -13.96 -0.80
CA CYS A 219 18.24 -13.95 -1.81
C CYS A 219 18.63 -13.15 -3.06
N VAL A 220 17.89 -13.39 -4.14
CA VAL A 220 18.07 -12.71 -5.43
C VAL A 220 16.72 -12.22 -5.95
N PHE A 221 16.62 -10.94 -6.27
CA PHE A 221 15.45 -10.27 -6.82
C PHE A 221 15.81 -9.67 -8.19
N VAL A 222 15.16 -10.12 -9.26
CA VAL A 222 15.56 -9.77 -10.64
C VAL A 222 14.35 -9.46 -11.50
N ASN A 223 14.39 -8.36 -12.27
CA ASN A 223 13.34 -7.99 -13.22
C ASN A 223 11.95 -7.95 -12.55
N LEU A 224 11.82 -7.13 -11.52
CA LEU A 224 10.58 -6.97 -10.77
C LEU A 224 10.02 -5.56 -10.99
N THR A 225 8.74 -5.46 -11.26
CA THR A 225 8.06 -4.18 -11.51
C THR A 225 6.85 -4.02 -10.62
N ALA A 226 6.77 -2.91 -9.88
CA ALA A 226 5.58 -2.49 -9.18
C ALA A 226 4.89 -1.34 -9.94
N GLU A 227 3.58 -1.43 -10.14
CA GLU A 227 2.81 -0.36 -10.82
C GLU A 227 2.72 0.93 -9.98
N ILE A 228 2.93 0.85 -8.67
CA ILE A 228 2.90 2.01 -7.78
C ILE A 228 4.16 2.02 -6.90
N THR A 229 4.17 1.36 -5.74
CA THR A 229 5.25 1.49 -4.76
C THR A 229 5.91 0.15 -4.44
N ALA A 230 7.22 0.19 -4.19
CA ALA A 230 8.09 -0.91 -3.81
C ALA A 230 8.32 -1.93 -4.93
N GLY A 231 9.36 -1.71 -5.75
CA GLY A 231 9.61 -2.54 -6.93
C GLY A 231 9.92 -4.02 -6.62
N ALA A 232 10.43 -4.31 -5.42
CA ALA A 232 10.63 -5.69 -4.96
C ALA A 232 10.03 -5.95 -3.57
N VAL A 233 10.43 -5.21 -2.54
CA VAL A 233 10.04 -5.50 -1.15
C VAL A 233 9.53 -4.28 -0.40
N ALA A 234 8.49 -4.46 0.39
CA ALA A 234 7.94 -3.43 1.26
C ALA A 234 7.77 -3.91 2.70
N PHE A 235 8.08 -3.03 3.65
CA PHE A 235 7.84 -3.26 5.07
C PHE A 235 7.06 -2.10 5.67
N LYS A 236 5.93 -2.42 6.31
CA LYS A 236 5.09 -1.45 7.01
C LYS A 236 4.97 -1.87 8.47
N GLY A 237 5.63 -1.15 9.36
CA GLY A 237 5.80 -1.59 10.74
C GLY A 237 6.72 -2.82 10.86
N GLY A 238 6.50 -3.65 11.88
CA GLY A 238 7.37 -4.78 12.23
C GLY A 238 8.42 -4.44 13.28
N ASP A 239 8.77 -5.42 14.13
CA ASP A 239 9.68 -5.21 15.26
C ASP A 239 11.16 -5.09 14.86
N GLU A 240 11.56 -5.72 13.75
CA GLU A 240 12.96 -5.78 13.28
C GLU A 240 13.00 -6.34 11.85
N VAL A 241 13.65 -5.63 10.91
CA VAL A 241 13.84 -6.10 9.52
C VAL A 241 15.32 -6.11 9.17
N ILE A 242 15.82 -7.27 8.74
CA ILE A 242 17.22 -7.49 8.40
C ILE A 242 17.32 -8.12 7.02
N ILE A 243 18.17 -7.55 6.15
CA ILE A 243 18.48 -8.10 4.84
C ILE A 243 19.99 -8.28 4.69
N ASN A 244 20.41 -9.52 4.51
CA ASN A 244 21.82 -9.90 4.44
C ASN A 244 22.15 -10.61 3.13
N ASP A 245 23.36 -10.40 2.62
CA ASP A 245 23.94 -11.18 1.50
C ASP A 245 23.07 -11.21 0.22
N THR A 246 22.26 -10.18 0.00
CA THR A 246 21.16 -10.18 -0.98
C THR A 246 21.49 -9.32 -2.20
N LEU A 247 20.85 -9.62 -3.32
CA LEU A 247 21.05 -8.93 -4.59
C LEU A 247 19.71 -8.53 -5.23
N PHE A 248 19.58 -7.26 -5.60
CA PHE A 248 18.47 -6.70 -6.37
C PHE A 248 19.00 -6.17 -7.71
N VAL A 249 18.39 -6.58 -8.82
CA VAL A 249 18.79 -6.15 -10.16
C VAL A 249 17.58 -5.87 -11.03
N ASN A 250 17.57 -4.71 -11.69
CA ASN A 250 16.49 -4.31 -12.60
C ASN A 250 15.12 -4.34 -11.89
N THR A 251 14.99 -3.59 -10.79
CA THR A 251 13.72 -3.46 -10.08
C THR A 251 13.13 -2.07 -10.33
N HIS A 252 11.84 -1.97 -10.52
CA HIS A 252 11.18 -0.71 -10.86
C HIS A 252 9.91 -0.52 -10.06
N ALA A 253 9.66 0.70 -9.59
CA ALA A 253 8.37 1.16 -9.09
C ALA A 253 8.04 2.46 -9.81
N GLU A 254 6.79 2.68 -10.21
CA GLU A 254 6.40 3.97 -10.81
C GLU A 254 6.50 5.11 -9.78
N LYS A 255 6.19 4.83 -8.51
CA LYS A 255 6.30 5.75 -7.37
C LYS A 255 7.48 5.40 -6.48
N ASN A 256 7.29 4.96 -5.25
CA ASN A 256 8.36 5.03 -4.25
C ASN A 256 9.18 3.74 -4.14
N GLY A 257 10.50 3.87 -3.93
CA GLY A 257 11.39 2.75 -3.58
C GLY A 257 11.52 1.72 -4.69
N GLY A 258 12.40 1.98 -5.67
CA GLY A 258 12.52 1.12 -6.85
C GLY A 258 12.94 -0.33 -6.56
N ALA A 259 13.54 -0.60 -5.40
CA ALA A 259 13.73 -1.96 -4.89
C ALA A 259 13.04 -2.15 -3.53
N ILE A 260 13.28 -1.23 -2.58
CA ILE A 260 12.86 -1.35 -1.19
C ILE A 260 12.06 -0.12 -0.79
N PHE A 261 10.88 -0.35 -0.23
CA PHE A 261 10.10 0.68 0.46
C PHE A 261 9.94 0.31 1.94
N THR A 262 10.02 1.28 2.83
CA THR A 262 9.85 1.05 4.27
C THR A 262 9.13 2.21 4.93
N ASP A 263 8.25 1.87 5.88
CA ASP A 263 7.58 2.82 6.75
C ASP A 263 7.54 2.30 8.19
N PHE A 264 8.35 2.90 9.07
CA PHE A 264 8.51 2.51 10.46
C PHE A 264 8.20 3.66 11.42
N SER A 265 7.53 3.35 12.53
CA SER A 265 7.31 4.32 13.60
C SER A 265 8.48 4.41 14.58
N LYS A 266 9.16 3.28 14.86
CA LYS A 266 10.22 3.17 15.88
C LYS A 266 11.36 2.25 15.49
N ASN A 267 11.05 1.07 14.94
CA ASN A 267 12.05 0.07 14.54
C ASN A 267 12.68 0.47 13.20
N GLY A 268 13.38 -0.44 12.53
CA GLY A 268 14.13 -0.06 11.35
C GLY A 268 14.57 -1.22 10.48
N LEU A 269 15.41 -0.86 9.51
CA LEU A 269 15.98 -1.74 8.50
C LEU A 269 17.50 -1.80 8.65
N GLU A 270 18.03 -3.01 8.74
CA GLU A 270 19.47 -3.28 8.64
C GLU A 270 19.80 -3.99 7.34
N LEU A 271 20.72 -3.42 6.56
CA LEU A 271 21.24 -3.98 5.33
C LEU A 271 22.73 -4.31 5.50
N ASN A 272 23.12 -5.57 5.31
CA ASN A 272 24.52 -5.97 5.28
C ASN A 272 24.86 -6.77 4.02
N ASN A 273 25.93 -6.38 3.32
CA ASN A 273 26.37 -7.07 2.11
C ASN A 273 25.27 -7.15 1.02
N VAL A 274 24.53 -6.05 0.85
CA VAL A 274 23.45 -5.92 -0.12
C VAL A 274 23.94 -5.19 -1.36
N SER A 275 23.53 -5.65 -2.53
CA SER A 275 23.81 -4.97 -3.80
C SER A 275 22.48 -4.65 -4.50
N ILE A 276 22.27 -3.39 -4.84
CA ILE A 276 21.11 -2.93 -5.60
C ILE A 276 21.60 -2.24 -6.87
N THR A 277 21.19 -2.77 -8.02
CA THR A 277 21.67 -2.34 -9.32
C THR A 277 20.54 -2.08 -10.29
N ASN A 278 20.59 -0.93 -10.97
CA ASN A 278 19.63 -0.56 -11.99
C ASN A 278 18.18 -0.56 -11.45
N ALA A 279 18.00 -0.08 -10.22
CA ALA A 279 16.68 0.13 -9.64
C ALA A 279 16.15 1.54 -9.97
N SER A 280 14.83 1.70 -10.09
CA SER A 280 14.24 3.02 -10.35
C SER A 280 12.88 3.25 -9.70
N GLY A 281 12.61 4.50 -9.32
CA GLY A 281 11.30 5.00 -8.87
C GLY A 281 11.31 6.52 -8.67
N ASP A 282 10.21 7.12 -8.25
CA ASP A 282 10.06 8.54 -7.99
C ASP A 282 10.96 9.05 -6.86
N PHE A 283 10.86 8.45 -5.68
CA PHE A 283 11.74 8.74 -4.55
C PHE A 283 12.53 7.50 -4.17
N GLY A 284 13.84 7.65 -4.00
CA GLY A 284 14.68 6.51 -3.63
C GLY A 284 14.75 5.49 -4.76
N GLY A 285 15.56 5.74 -5.77
CA GLY A 285 15.65 4.86 -6.94
C GLY A 285 15.95 3.40 -6.56
N ALA A 286 16.69 3.18 -5.48
CA ALA A 286 16.80 1.88 -4.82
C ALA A 286 15.92 1.78 -3.56
N ILE A 287 16.06 2.70 -2.62
CA ILE A 287 15.44 2.63 -1.29
C ILE A 287 14.70 3.93 -0.97
N CYS A 288 13.42 3.82 -0.63
CA CYS A 288 12.67 4.89 0.03
C CYS A 288 12.35 4.47 1.47
N HIS A 289 12.86 5.23 2.45
CA HIS A 289 12.80 4.90 3.86
C HIS A 289 12.16 6.01 4.70
N LEU A 290 11.09 5.65 5.40
CA LEU A 290 10.27 6.58 6.17
C LEU A 290 10.28 6.18 7.65
N GLY A 291 10.81 7.08 8.50
CA GLY A 291 10.79 6.90 9.95
C GLY A 291 11.70 5.79 10.48
N GLY A 292 11.87 5.72 11.80
CA GLY A 292 12.64 4.64 12.42
C GLY A 292 14.16 4.77 12.26
N TYR A 293 14.85 3.68 11.91
CA TYR A 293 16.27 3.71 11.58
C TYR A 293 16.60 2.92 10.31
N LEU A 294 17.63 3.35 9.59
CA LEU A 294 18.23 2.66 8.46
C LEU A 294 19.73 2.55 8.66
N THR A 295 20.22 1.33 8.78
CA THR A 295 21.66 1.04 8.84
C THR A 295 22.08 0.23 7.62
N ILE A 296 23.06 0.72 6.89
CA ILE A 296 23.59 0.09 5.68
C ILE A 296 25.08 -0.12 5.86
N ASP A 297 25.53 -1.37 5.70
CA ASP A 297 26.93 -1.73 5.83
C ASP A 297 27.39 -2.64 4.68
N ASN A 298 28.63 -2.45 4.24
CA ASN A 298 29.32 -3.26 3.24
C ASN A 298 28.49 -3.49 1.96
N SER A 299 27.79 -2.46 1.49
CA SER A 299 26.77 -2.57 0.45
C SER A 299 27.12 -1.78 -0.81
N THR A 300 26.45 -2.06 -1.93
CA THR A 300 26.71 -1.43 -3.23
C THR A 300 25.42 -0.96 -3.89
N PHE A 301 25.40 0.31 -4.30
CA PHE A 301 24.33 0.94 -5.06
C PHE A 301 24.87 1.44 -6.38
N TYR A 302 24.45 0.82 -7.47
CA TYR A 302 25.01 1.09 -8.80
C TYR A 302 23.91 1.36 -9.83
N LYS A 303 23.98 2.50 -10.51
CA LYS A 303 23.06 2.89 -11.59
C LYS A 303 21.59 2.93 -11.18
N ASN A 304 21.30 3.28 -9.93
CA ASN A 304 19.92 3.50 -9.51
C ASN A 304 19.48 4.92 -9.91
N THR A 305 18.22 5.07 -10.29
CA THR A 305 17.69 6.35 -10.79
C THR A 305 16.41 6.73 -10.06
N ALA A 306 16.34 7.93 -9.53
CA ALA A 306 15.10 8.52 -9.02
C ALA A 306 14.50 9.51 -10.02
N THR A 307 13.18 9.66 -10.05
CA THR A 307 12.53 10.78 -10.78
C THR A 307 12.81 12.10 -10.04
N TYR A 308 12.55 12.12 -8.73
CA TYR A 308 12.68 13.25 -7.82
C TYR A 308 13.94 13.10 -6.98
N ASP A 309 13.83 12.89 -5.66
CA ASP A 309 14.98 12.90 -4.76
C ASP A 309 15.51 11.50 -4.42
N GLY A 310 16.83 11.41 -4.20
CA GLY A 310 17.47 10.19 -3.71
C GLY A 310 17.69 9.15 -4.81
N GLY A 311 18.57 9.41 -5.77
CA GLY A 311 18.82 8.53 -6.92
C GLY A 311 19.12 7.08 -6.54
N ALA A 312 19.79 6.83 -5.41
CA ALA A 312 19.77 5.52 -4.77
C ALA A 312 18.88 5.51 -3.53
N ILE A 313 19.13 6.39 -2.56
CA ILE A 313 18.52 6.32 -1.23
C ILE A 313 17.82 7.64 -0.93
N TYR A 314 16.54 7.54 -0.59
CA TYR A 314 15.78 8.59 0.06
C TYR A 314 15.45 8.13 1.49
N SER A 315 15.78 8.96 2.48
CA SER A 315 15.46 8.68 3.89
C SER A 315 14.96 9.94 4.59
N THR A 316 13.79 9.87 5.23
CA THR A 316 13.23 11.00 6.00
C THR A 316 12.80 10.59 7.39
N ASN A 317 12.91 11.51 8.35
CA ASN A 317 12.45 11.34 9.74
C ASN A 317 13.03 10.10 10.44
N ALA A 318 14.23 9.67 10.05
CA ALA A 318 14.85 8.43 10.48
C ALA A 318 16.29 8.65 10.97
N ASN A 319 16.77 7.78 11.84
CA ASN A 319 18.20 7.71 12.14
C ASN A 319 18.92 6.96 11.01
N PHE A 320 19.98 7.54 10.48
CA PHE A 320 20.65 7.03 9.28
C PHE A 320 22.11 6.65 9.53
N GLY A 321 22.48 5.44 9.12
CA GLY A 321 23.84 4.91 9.16
C GLY A 321 24.25 4.34 7.82
N LEU A 322 25.38 4.79 7.27
CA LEU A 322 25.94 4.28 6.02
C LEU A 322 27.45 4.02 6.18
N PHE A 323 27.85 2.77 6.02
CA PHE A 323 29.18 2.29 6.37
C PHE A 323 29.77 1.41 5.27
N ASN A 324 31.08 1.56 5.01
CA ASN A 324 31.86 0.62 4.18
C ASN A 324 31.27 0.34 2.79
N SER A 325 30.52 1.29 2.22
CA SER A 325 29.66 1.07 1.06
C SER A 325 30.10 1.87 -0.16
N GLN A 326 29.61 1.44 -1.33
CA GLN A 326 29.91 2.06 -2.62
C GLN A 326 28.63 2.54 -3.29
N LEU A 327 28.59 3.81 -3.70
CA LEU A 327 27.46 4.42 -4.38
C LEU A 327 27.97 5.06 -5.67
N VAL A 328 27.67 4.41 -6.79
CA VAL A 328 28.31 4.67 -8.09
C VAL A 328 27.26 4.87 -9.18
N GLU A 329 27.39 5.95 -9.94
CA GLU A 329 26.54 6.25 -11.11
C GLU A 329 25.04 6.29 -10.80
N ASN A 330 24.66 6.68 -9.58
CA ASN A 330 23.25 6.90 -9.22
C ASN A 330 22.82 8.32 -9.61
N ASN A 331 21.59 8.45 -10.08
CA ASN A 331 21.15 9.68 -10.73
C ASN A 331 19.73 10.09 -10.36
N VAL A 332 19.44 11.36 -10.54
CA VAL A 332 18.10 11.93 -10.52
C VAL A 332 17.72 12.39 -11.93
N SER A 333 16.48 12.18 -12.32
CA SER A 333 16.00 12.45 -13.69
C SER A 333 15.90 13.94 -14.01
N TYR A 334 15.55 14.77 -13.02
CA TYR A 334 15.48 16.22 -13.16
C TYR A 334 16.49 16.92 -12.21
N PRO A 335 17.79 16.86 -12.52
CA PRO A 335 18.87 17.28 -11.63
C PRO A 335 18.94 18.80 -11.37
N ASP A 336 18.18 19.60 -12.10
CA ASP A 336 18.07 21.05 -11.88
C ASP A 336 17.01 21.40 -10.82
N MET A 337 16.15 20.45 -10.46
CA MET A 337 15.01 20.66 -9.54
C MET A 337 15.12 19.81 -8.26
N PHE A 338 15.71 18.61 -8.35
CA PHE A 338 15.78 17.65 -7.24
C PHE A 338 17.22 17.25 -6.95
N ASN A 339 17.43 16.55 -5.83
CA ASN A 339 18.73 16.40 -5.21
C ASN A 339 19.02 14.95 -4.75
N GLY A 340 20.24 14.72 -4.28
CA GLY A 340 20.66 13.47 -3.69
C GLY A 340 20.85 12.36 -4.71
N GLY A 341 21.71 12.57 -5.71
CA GLY A 341 22.00 11.57 -6.75
C GLY A 341 22.34 10.20 -6.17
N ALA A 342 23.09 10.14 -5.06
CA ALA A 342 23.22 8.91 -4.27
C ALA A 342 22.27 8.90 -3.08
N VAL A 343 22.37 9.89 -2.18
CA VAL A 343 21.63 9.91 -0.91
C VAL A 343 20.93 11.24 -0.71
N TYR A 344 19.65 11.19 -0.37
CA TYR A 344 18.85 12.32 0.11
C TYR A 344 18.40 12.03 1.54
N LEU A 345 18.74 12.94 2.47
CA LEU A 345 18.38 12.86 3.88
C LEU A 345 17.57 14.07 4.31
N ASP A 346 16.50 13.80 5.05
CA ASP A 346 15.55 14.81 5.50
C ASP A 346 15.10 14.55 6.95
N TYR A 347 15.02 15.58 7.78
CA TYR A 347 14.58 15.51 9.20
C TYR A 347 15.20 14.36 10.02
N SER A 348 16.47 14.06 9.79
CA SER A 348 17.19 12.95 10.42
C SER A 348 17.92 13.43 11.68
N ALA A 349 17.52 12.91 12.84
CA ALA A 349 18.07 13.35 14.14
C ALA A 349 19.49 12.84 14.40
N VAL A 350 19.88 11.71 13.78
CA VAL A 350 21.23 11.16 13.89
C VAL A 350 21.64 10.60 12.55
N THR A 351 22.68 11.18 11.96
CA THR A 351 23.26 10.68 10.71
C THR A 351 24.75 10.40 10.88
N SER A 352 25.17 9.17 10.57
CA SER A 352 26.57 8.76 10.55
C SER A 352 26.92 8.11 9.22
N ILE A 353 27.81 8.74 8.45
CA ILE A 353 28.29 8.25 7.16
C ILE A 353 29.80 8.08 7.26
N ASP A 354 30.28 6.85 7.25
CA ASP A 354 31.70 6.54 7.47
C ASP A 354 32.27 5.53 6.47
N ASN A 355 33.47 5.82 5.96
CA ASN A 355 34.24 4.91 5.10
C ASN A 355 33.51 4.49 3.81
N ASN A 356 32.91 5.44 3.09
CA ASN A 356 32.16 5.16 1.86
C ASN A 356 32.83 5.75 0.61
N TYR A 357 32.52 5.17 -0.56
CA TYR A 357 33.00 5.64 -1.86
C TYR A 357 31.82 6.11 -2.73
N PHE A 358 31.85 7.37 -3.15
CA PHE A 358 30.85 8.00 -4.00
C PHE A 358 31.46 8.41 -5.34
N LYS A 359 30.97 7.84 -6.44
CA LYS A 359 31.51 8.10 -7.78
C LYS A 359 30.43 8.42 -8.80
N ASN A 360 30.60 9.51 -9.55
CA ASN A 360 29.75 9.88 -10.69
C ASN A 360 28.24 9.91 -10.39
N ASN A 361 27.85 10.31 -9.17
CA ASN A 361 26.45 10.52 -8.83
C ASN A 361 26.05 11.97 -9.17
N ALA A 362 24.83 12.19 -9.64
CA ALA A 362 24.35 13.50 -10.05
C ALA A 362 22.90 13.76 -9.60
N PRO A 363 22.53 15.02 -9.26
CA PRO A 363 23.32 16.27 -9.33
C PRO A 363 24.34 16.49 -8.20
N ASN A 364 24.15 15.84 -7.06
CA ASN A 364 25.09 15.81 -5.94
C ASN A 364 25.17 14.38 -5.40
N ALA A 365 26.28 13.99 -4.75
CA ALA A 365 26.34 12.66 -4.15
C ALA A 365 25.43 12.57 -2.93
N ILE A 366 25.52 13.53 -2.02
CA ILE A 366 24.72 13.57 -0.80
C ILE A 366 24.02 14.93 -0.68
N TYR A 367 22.70 14.89 -0.45
CA TYR A 367 21.91 16.04 -0.06
C TYR A 367 21.34 15.84 1.35
N VAL A 368 21.40 16.88 2.16
CA VAL A 368 20.95 16.86 3.56
C VAL A 368 20.10 18.09 3.85
N TYR A 369 18.89 17.87 4.38
CA TYR A 369 17.96 18.91 4.78
C TYR A 369 17.54 18.73 6.24
N GLU A 370 17.61 19.81 7.04
CA GLU A 370 17.18 19.84 8.46
C GLU A 370 17.60 18.59 9.26
N SER A 371 18.86 18.19 9.13
CA SER A 371 19.39 16.98 9.75
C SER A 371 20.77 17.20 10.36
N ASP A 372 21.01 16.52 11.48
CA ASP A 372 22.34 16.37 12.07
C ASP A 372 23.15 15.37 11.25
N PHE A 373 24.39 15.69 10.91
CA PHE A 373 25.23 14.71 10.20
C PHE A 373 26.74 14.73 10.52
N ASN A 374 27.30 13.52 10.63
CA ASN A 374 28.73 13.28 10.73
C ASN A 374 29.20 12.48 9.51
N LEU A 375 30.12 13.06 8.74
CA LEU A 375 30.70 12.45 7.55
C LEU A 375 32.21 12.25 7.74
N THR A 376 32.65 10.99 7.73
CA THR A 376 34.05 10.62 7.96
C THR A 376 34.60 9.63 6.96
N ASN A 377 35.92 9.71 6.68
CA ASN A 377 36.65 8.74 5.87
C ASN A 377 36.06 8.45 4.48
N CYS A 378 35.27 9.37 3.91
CA CYS A 378 34.61 9.16 2.63
C CYS A 378 35.44 9.67 1.45
N THR A 379 35.32 8.99 0.31
CA THR A 379 35.99 9.37 -0.95
C THR A 379 34.96 9.79 -2.00
N PHE A 380 35.14 10.96 -2.60
CA PHE A 380 34.26 11.51 -3.64
C PHE A 380 35.02 11.74 -4.95
N GLU A 381 34.47 11.20 -6.06
CA GLU A 381 35.06 11.33 -7.39
C GLU A 381 33.99 11.57 -8.47
N GLY A 382 34.03 12.73 -9.13
CA GLY A 382 33.26 12.97 -10.36
C GLY A 382 31.78 13.23 -10.13
N ASN A 383 31.37 13.57 -8.90
CA ASN A 383 29.98 13.89 -8.57
C ASN A 383 29.63 15.37 -8.85
N ASN A 384 30.62 16.19 -9.24
CA ASN A 384 30.56 17.66 -9.34
C ASN A 384 30.35 18.35 -7.96
N LYS A 385 29.29 17.96 -7.25
CA LYS A 385 29.01 18.29 -5.85
C LYS A 385 29.06 17.01 -5.01
N ALA A 386 29.99 16.94 -4.06
CA ALA A 386 30.04 15.85 -3.07
C ALA A 386 28.87 15.96 -2.10
N LEU A 387 28.61 17.17 -1.62
CA LEU A 387 27.70 17.40 -0.51
C LEU A 387 26.99 18.75 -0.66
N HIS A 388 25.68 18.76 -0.43
CA HIS A 388 24.85 19.97 -0.31
C HIS A 388 23.97 19.86 0.93
N VAL A 389 24.17 20.76 1.88
CA VAL A 389 23.50 20.75 3.18
C VAL A 389 22.71 22.04 3.38
N VAL A 390 21.45 21.90 3.76
CA VAL A 390 20.50 22.98 3.98
C VAL A 390 19.95 22.90 5.41
N PHE A 391 19.98 24.04 6.12
CA PHE A 391 19.54 24.15 7.52
C PHE A 391 20.04 23.03 8.47
N PRO A 392 21.34 22.72 8.55
CA PRO A 392 21.82 21.72 9.49
C PRO A 392 21.68 22.19 10.94
N ASP A 393 21.20 21.31 11.82
CA ASP A 393 21.21 21.55 13.27
C ASP A 393 22.65 21.50 13.82
N SER A 394 23.41 20.47 13.43
CA SER A 394 24.83 20.32 13.70
C SER A 394 25.53 19.46 12.66
N TYR A 395 26.83 19.67 12.45
CA TYR A 395 27.60 18.85 11.51
C TYR A 395 29.08 18.68 11.84
N SER A 396 29.67 17.58 11.35
CA SER A 396 31.10 17.27 11.42
C SER A 396 31.60 16.65 10.12
N LEU A 397 32.73 17.15 9.62
CA LEU A 397 33.43 16.63 8.44
C LEU A 397 34.88 16.31 8.81
N LYS A 398 35.31 15.05 8.67
CA LYS A 398 36.68 14.64 9.03
C LYS A 398 37.24 13.58 8.09
N ASP A 399 38.50 13.76 7.67
CA ASP A 399 39.26 12.77 6.89
C ASP A 399 38.58 12.34 5.57
N ASN A 400 37.76 13.23 4.98
CA ASN A 400 37.14 13.01 3.67
C ASN A 400 38.06 13.50 2.54
N VAL A 401 38.09 12.79 1.42
CA VAL A 401 38.98 13.07 0.27
C VAL A 401 38.20 13.17 -1.04
N GLY A 402 38.58 14.11 -1.90
CA GLY A 402 37.92 14.34 -3.19
C GLY A 402 38.14 15.77 -3.68
N ASN A 403 37.87 16.00 -4.97
CA ASN A 403 37.94 17.34 -5.60
C ASN A 403 36.55 17.92 -5.91
N ASP A 404 35.48 17.23 -5.53
CA ASP A 404 34.10 17.67 -5.75
C ASP A 404 33.71 18.78 -4.76
N THR A 405 32.75 19.61 -5.14
CA THR A 405 32.35 20.80 -4.36
C THR A 405 31.51 20.43 -3.14
N VAL A 406 31.65 21.19 -2.05
CA VAL A 406 30.86 21.04 -0.80
C VAL A 406 30.14 22.35 -0.50
N PHE A 407 28.81 22.28 -0.31
CA PHE A 407 27.95 23.39 0.12
C PHE A 407 27.39 23.10 1.51
N LEU A 408 27.59 24.03 2.45
CA LEU A 408 27.18 23.87 3.85
C LEU A 408 26.34 25.06 4.29
N ASN A 409 25.30 24.76 5.06
CA ASN A 409 24.41 25.75 5.66
C ASN A 409 23.82 26.71 4.63
N ASP A 410 23.29 26.13 3.56
CA ASP A 410 22.46 26.87 2.63
C ASP A 410 21.15 27.26 3.32
N THR A 411 20.68 28.48 3.08
CA THR A 411 19.51 29.06 3.75
C THR A 411 18.53 29.65 2.75
N ASP A 412 18.39 29.00 1.59
CA ASP A 412 17.41 29.38 0.60
C ASP A 412 16.00 28.97 1.05
N TYR A 413 15.14 29.97 1.20
CA TYR A 413 13.73 29.78 1.50
C TYR A 413 12.97 29.57 0.20
N ILE A 414 12.26 28.45 0.09
CA ILE A 414 11.35 28.18 -1.02
C ILE A 414 10.00 28.84 -0.70
N THR A 415 9.56 29.75 -1.55
CA THR A 415 8.18 30.23 -1.57
C THR A 415 7.31 29.13 -2.20
N LEU A 416 6.32 28.63 -1.47
CA LEU A 416 5.52 27.48 -1.91
C LEU A 416 4.42 27.85 -2.90
N VAL A 417 3.87 29.06 -2.81
CA VAL A 417 2.77 29.53 -3.68
C VAL A 417 2.92 31.03 -3.89
N ASP A 418 3.11 31.47 -5.13
CA ASP A 418 3.05 32.89 -5.52
C ASP A 418 2.34 33.14 -6.87
N GLU A 419 1.79 32.09 -7.49
CA GLU A 419 1.16 32.15 -8.81
C GLU A 419 -0.34 32.49 -8.77
N ILE A 420 -0.89 32.87 -9.93
CA ILE A 420 -2.32 33.15 -10.09
C ILE A 420 -3.05 31.82 -10.36
N GLY A 421 -4.02 31.48 -9.51
CA GLY A 421 -4.84 30.28 -9.70
C GLY A 421 -5.69 30.28 -10.97
N ALA A 422 -6.13 29.09 -11.38
CA ALA A 422 -6.90 28.86 -12.59
C ALA A 422 -8.23 29.65 -12.61
N GLN A 423 -8.57 30.22 -13.77
CA GLN A 423 -9.85 30.91 -13.94
C GLN A 423 -10.99 29.91 -14.19
N ILE A 424 -11.96 29.89 -13.29
CA ILE A 424 -13.17 29.06 -13.42
C ILE A 424 -14.38 29.88 -13.92
N THR A 425 -15.19 29.29 -14.79
CA THR A 425 -16.44 29.90 -15.26
C THR A 425 -17.62 29.38 -14.44
N LEU A 426 -18.34 30.29 -13.79
CA LEU A 426 -19.50 29.94 -12.98
C LEU A 426 -20.76 29.80 -13.84
N ASN A 427 -21.48 28.71 -13.64
CA ASN A 427 -22.87 28.57 -14.07
C ASN A 427 -23.75 29.43 -13.16
N LYS A 428 -24.44 30.41 -13.75
CA LYS A 428 -25.36 31.30 -13.03
C LYS A 428 -26.65 30.58 -12.61
N SER A 429 -26.53 29.59 -11.75
CA SER A 429 -27.65 28.80 -11.20
C SER A 429 -27.85 29.17 -9.75
N ASN A 430 -28.75 30.13 -9.49
CA ASN A 430 -29.15 30.49 -8.13
C ASN A 430 -30.30 29.60 -7.69
N ILE A 431 -30.03 28.63 -6.79
CA ILE A 431 -31.08 27.88 -6.09
C ILE A 431 -31.36 28.62 -4.78
N THR A 432 -32.44 29.39 -4.75
CA THR A 432 -32.93 30.03 -3.53
C THR A 432 -33.88 29.08 -2.82
N ILE A 433 -33.46 28.53 -1.68
CA ILE A 433 -34.30 27.65 -0.87
C ILE A 433 -35.05 28.43 0.18
N LYS A 434 -36.37 28.50 0.02
CA LYS A 434 -37.26 29.13 0.99
C LYS A 434 -37.60 28.18 2.15
N ASP A 435 -37.86 26.91 1.83
CA ASP A 435 -38.22 25.84 2.77
C ASP A 435 -37.40 24.58 2.46
N LEU A 436 -36.91 23.86 3.48
CA LEU A 436 -36.13 22.64 3.29
C LEU A 436 -37.05 21.49 2.84
N PRO A 437 -36.70 20.73 1.77
CA PRO A 437 -37.48 19.57 1.38
C PRO A 437 -37.33 18.42 2.39
N SER A 438 -38.33 17.53 2.47
CA SER A 438 -38.25 16.33 3.31
C SER A 438 -37.20 15.33 2.83
N LYS A 439 -36.86 15.38 1.54
CA LYS A 439 -35.81 14.57 0.93
C LYS A 439 -34.99 15.40 -0.05
N PHE A 440 -33.68 15.23 0.00
CA PHE A 440 -32.75 15.82 -0.95
C PHE A 440 -31.60 14.85 -1.20
N ASP A 441 -31.24 14.65 -2.45
CA ASP A 441 -30.10 13.83 -2.86
C ASP A 441 -29.33 14.59 -3.94
N ALA A 442 -28.09 14.98 -3.65
CA ALA A 442 -27.26 15.74 -4.59
C ALA A 442 -27.01 14.98 -5.91
N ARG A 443 -27.16 13.65 -5.92
CA ARG A 443 -27.04 12.83 -7.13
C ARG A 443 -28.14 13.12 -8.15
N ASP A 444 -29.36 13.44 -7.68
CA ASP A 444 -30.49 13.78 -8.56
C ASP A 444 -30.24 15.07 -9.36
N TYR A 445 -29.28 15.88 -8.92
CA TYR A 445 -28.87 17.14 -9.56
C TYR A 445 -27.52 17.02 -10.29
N GLY A 446 -26.88 15.84 -10.26
CA GLY A 446 -25.56 15.62 -10.85
C GLY A 446 -24.45 16.39 -10.14
N TRP A 447 -24.54 16.59 -8.82
CA TRP A 447 -23.55 17.33 -8.02
C TRP A 447 -22.59 16.43 -7.23
N VAL A 448 -22.46 15.16 -7.62
CA VAL A 448 -21.63 14.19 -6.91
C VAL A 448 -20.73 13.50 -7.91
N SER A 449 -19.43 13.60 -7.70
CA SER A 449 -18.40 12.90 -8.48
C SER A 449 -18.39 11.39 -8.18
N SER A 450 -17.68 10.62 -9.00
CA SER A 450 -17.52 9.16 -8.83
C SER A 450 -16.99 8.73 -7.45
N VAL A 451 -17.39 7.53 -6.98
CA VAL A 451 -16.90 6.96 -5.70
C VAL A 451 -15.50 6.37 -5.89
N LYS A 452 -14.59 6.72 -4.98
CA LYS A 452 -13.19 6.24 -4.95
C LYS A 452 -12.94 5.26 -3.80
N ASN A 453 -11.73 4.70 -3.71
CA ASN A 453 -11.35 3.71 -2.70
C ASN A 453 -10.00 4.04 -2.04
N GLN A 454 -10.01 4.28 -0.71
CA GLN A 454 -8.83 4.60 0.08
C GLN A 454 -7.97 3.38 0.44
N GLY A 455 -8.47 2.16 0.25
CA GLY A 455 -7.82 0.94 0.71
C GLY A 455 -7.64 0.91 2.23
N ASN A 456 -6.51 0.39 2.70
CA ASN A 456 -6.17 0.23 4.11
C ASN A 456 -5.46 1.46 4.72
N MET A 457 -5.16 2.47 3.91
CA MET A 457 -4.57 3.72 4.41
C MET A 457 -5.61 4.53 5.19
N GLY A 458 -5.18 5.14 6.30
CA GLY A 458 -5.98 6.11 7.05
C GLY A 458 -6.18 7.45 6.32
N ALA A 459 -6.74 7.44 5.11
CA ALA A 459 -6.88 8.62 4.24
C ALA A 459 -8.33 9.14 4.12
N CYS A 460 -9.32 8.56 4.81
CA CYS A 460 -10.73 8.95 4.67
C CYS A 460 -11.01 10.48 4.75
N TRP A 461 -10.22 11.21 5.53
CA TRP A 461 -10.34 12.66 5.68
C TRP A 461 -10.02 13.43 4.39
N THR A 462 -9.11 12.94 3.55
CA THR A 462 -8.82 13.54 2.24
C THR A 462 -9.95 13.25 1.26
N PHE A 463 -10.42 12.01 1.17
CA PHE A 463 -11.54 11.63 0.31
C PHE A 463 -12.84 12.37 0.68
N GLY A 464 -13.12 12.52 1.98
CA GLY A 464 -14.26 13.32 2.44
C GLY A 464 -14.13 14.79 2.05
N THR A 465 -12.92 15.36 2.18
CA THR A 465 -12.65 16.76 1.82
C THR A 465 -12.71 16.98 0.30
N CYS A 466 -12.02 16.15 -0.49
CA CYS A 466 -12.08 16.18 -1.96
C CYS A 466 -13.51 15.99 -2.45
N GLY A 467 -14.26 15.01 -1.93
CA GLY A 467 -15.65 14.80 -2.31
C GLY A 467 -16.55 16.03 -2.06
N ALA A 468 -16.33 16.74 -0.96
CA ALA A 468 -17.06 17.99 -0.67
C ALA A 468 -16.66 19.12 -1.63
N LEU A 469 -15.38 19.25 -1.97
CA LEU A 469 -14.88 20.26 -2.89
C LEU A 469 -15.31 19.99 -4.34
N GLU A 470 -15.19 18.74 -4.81
CA GLU A 470 -15.62 18.29 -6.12
C GLU A 470 -17.12 18.56 -6.33
N ALA A 471 -17.95 18.27 -5.32
CA ALA A 471 -19.38 18.57 -5.35
C ALA A 471 -19.66 20.07 -5.46
N ALA A 472 -18.92 20.90 -4.72
CA ALA A 472 -19.07 22.36 -4.75
C ALA A 472 -18.69 22.95 -6.12
N LEU A 473 -17.59 22.50 -6.70
CA LEU A 473 -17.15 22.91 -8.03
C LEU A 473 -18.08 22.41 -9.13
N LEU A 474 -18.51 21.15 -9.07
CA LEU A 474 -19.44 20.57 -10.03
C LEU A 474 -20.79 21.30 -10.01
N LYS A 475 -21.31 21.64 -8.82
CA LYS A 475 -22.50 22.47 -8.68
C LYS A 475 -22.31 23.88 -9.28
N ALA A 476 -21.17 24.51 -9.03
CA ALA A 476 -20.93 25.90 -9.42
C ALA A 476 -20.53 26.06 -10.90
N THR A 477 -19.89 25.06 -11.51
CA THR A 477 -19.29 25.15 -12.85
C THR A 477 -19.90 24.16 -13.84
N GLY A 478 -20.57 23.11 -13.37
CA GLY A 478 -21.05 22.00 -14.20
C GLY A 478 -19.93 21.09 -14.74
N ILE A 479 -18.69 21.29 -14.27
CA ILE A 479 -17.52 20.49 -14.64
C ILE A 479 -17.19 19.55 -13.48
N GLU A 480 -17.02 18.26 -13.80
CA GLU A 480 -16.55 17.27 -12.84
C GLU A 480 -15.04 17.36 -12.74
N TYR A 481 -14.53 17.47 -11.51
CA TYR A 481 -13.12 17.42 -11.19
C TYR A 481 -12.85 16.14 -10.40
N ASP A 482 -11.68 15.54 -10.63
CA ASP A 482 -11.18 14.38 -9.90
C ASP A 482 -9.84 14.79 -9.27
N PHE A 483 -9.85 15.10 -7.96
CA PHE A 483 -8.66 15.60 -7.28
C PHE A 483 -7.80 14.50 -6.67
N SER A 484 -6.50 14.75 -6.58
CA SER A 484 -5.54 13.86 -5.93
C SER A 484 -5.69 13.89 -4.41
N GLU A 485 -6.33 12.85 -3.86
CA GLU A 485 -6.27 12.58 -2.42
C GLU A 485 -4.86 12.24 -1.95
N ASN A 486 -4.02 11.70 -2.84
CA ASN A 486 -2.64 11.31 -2.52
C ASN A 486 -1.81 12.51 -2.12
N ASN A 487 -1.85 13.57 -2.95
CA ASN A 487 -1.07 14.76 -2.69
C ASN A 487 -1.54 15.39 -1.39
N MET A 488 -2.85 15.59 -1.20
CA MET A 488 -3.39 16.15 0.05
C MET A 488 -2.98 15.33 1.28
N GLN A 489 -3.06 14.00 1.19
CA GLN A 489 -2.65 13.11 2.27
C GLN A 489 -1.19 13.34 2.61
N ASN A 490 -0.29 13.08 1.66
CA ASN A 490 1.14 13.05 1.90
C ASN A 490 1.70 14.43 2.26
N SER A 491 1.13 15.48 1.65
CA SER A 491 1.39 16.88 1.97
C SER A 491 1.16 17.22 3.44
N MET A 492 0.19 16.59 4.10
CA MET A 492 -0.20 16.93 5.47
C MET A 492 0.32 15.94 6.52
N LEU A 493 1.00 14.87 6.10
CA LEU A 493 1.64 13.89 6.98
C LEU A 493 3.06 14.33 7.40
N LYS A 494 3.58 13.68 8.45
CA LYS A 494 4.90 13.91 9.05
C LYS A 494 6.07 14.00 8.06
N TYR A 495 5.99 13.28 6.95
CA TYR A 495 7.08 13.17 5.97
C TYR A 495 7.12 14.33 4.96
N SER A 496 6.14 15.22 5.01
CA SER A 496 6.16 16.46 4.25
C SER A 496 6.76 17.59 5.09
N LYS A 497 7.51 18.48 4.42
CA LYS A 497 8.10 19.70 5.00
C LYS A 497 7.10 20.62 5.72
N TYR A 498 5.84 20.56 5.33
CA TYR A 498 4.76 21.42 5.85
C TYR A 498 3.64 20.61 6.51
N GLY A 499 3.80 19.29 6.62
CA GLY A 499 2.83 18.42 7.27
C GLY A 499 2.92 18.43 8.80
N ILE A 500 2.02 17.68 9.44
CA ILE A 500 1.96 17.60 10.90
C ILE A 500 2.94 16.53 11.40
N LYS A 501 3.86 16.93 12.29
CA LYS A 501 5.00 16.11 12.76
C LYS A 501 4.61 14.82 13.51
N ASP A 502 3.38 14.71 14.00
CA ASP A 502 2.96 13.63 14.91
C ASP A 502 2.07 12.56 14.23
N SER A 503 1.79 12.67 12.94
CA SER A 503 0.91 11.73 12.22
C SER A 503 1.58 11.15 10.97
N THR A 504 1.62 9.82 10.88
CA THR A 504 2.08 9.10 9.69
C THR A 504 0.93 8.49 8.89
N GLU A 505 -0.28 8.45 9.46
CA GLU A 505 -1.57 8.13 8.83
C GLU A 505 -2.70 8.74 9.66
N GLY A 506 -3.91 8.74 9.08
CA GLY A 506 -5.06 9.38 9.70
C GLY A 506 -4.99 10.90 9.55
N GLY A 507 -6.12 11.54 9.85
CA GLY A 507 -6.19 12.98 9.80
C GLY A 507 -7.57 13.49 10.14
N ILE A 508 -7.67 14.81 10.18
CA ILE A 508 -8.86 15.56 10.51
C ILE A 508 -9.18 16.51 9.36
N ARG A 509 -10.46 16.86 9.17
CA ARG A 509 -10.90 17.68 8.01
C ARG A 509 -10.28 19.07 8.02
N GLU A 510 -9.84 19.54 9.18
CA GLU A 510 -9.10 20.78 9.37
C GLU A 510 -7.77 20.76 8.61
N GLN A 511 -7.10 19.61 8.51
CA GLN A 511 -5.92 19.46 7.65
C GLN A 511 -6.29 19.66 6.19
N GLY A 512 -7.41 19.08 5.74
CA GLY A 512 -7.90 19.24 4.37
C GLY A 512 -8.28 20.68 4.06
N LEU A 513 -8.90 21.37 5.01
CA LEU A 513 -9.20 22.79 4.92
C LEU A 513 -7.93 23.64 4.82
N VAL A 514 -6.93 23.39 5.68
CA VAL A 514 -5.66 24.11 5.66
C VAL A 514 -4.95 23.92 4.33
N TYR A 515 -4.88 22.69 3.81
CA TYR A 515 -4.28 22.38 2.52
C TYR A 515 -4.97 23.16 1.38
N ILE A 516 -6.31 23.16 1.35
CA ILE A 516 -7.10 23.85 0.33
C ILE A 516 -6.95 25.39 0.42
N LEU A 517 -7.09 25.96 1.61
CA LEU A 517 -7.05 27.43 1.79
C LEU A 517 -5.64 28.02 1.81
N SER A 518 -4.61 27.19 1.96
CA SER A 518 -3.20 27.59 1.79
C SER A 518 -2.72 27.43 0.34
N TRP A 519 -3.63 27.03 -0.57
CA TRP A 519 -3.36 26.81 -2.00
C TRP A 519 -2.19 25.86 -2.27
N MET A 520 -1.98 24.91 -1.37
CA MET A 520 -0.90 23.91 -1.47
C MET A 520 -1.19 22.87 -2.55
N GLY A 521 -2.39 22.91 -3.14
CA GLY A 521 -2.81 22.09 -4.27
C GLY A 521 -4.28 22.29 -4.61
N VAL A 522 -5.03 21.18 -4.66
CA VAL A 522 -6.21 20.95 -5.53
C VAL A 522 -5.74 20.63 -6.95
N LEU A 523 -4.99 19.53 -7.02
CA LEU A 523 -4.39 19.00 -8.24
C LEU A 523 -5.27 17.89 -8.79
N PRO A 524 -5.33 17.71 -10.12
CA PRO A 524 -6.03 16.58 -10.70
C PRO A 524 -5.35 15.26 -10.31
N THR A 525 -6.11 14.17 -10.24
CA THR A 525 -5.64 12.87 -9.75
C THR A 525 -4.45 12.32 -10.53
N GLU A 526 -4.37 12.61 -11.83
CA GLU A 526 -3.27 12.22 -12.71
C GLU A 526 -1.94 12.90 -12.39
N ALA A 527 -1.95 14.04 -11.69
CA ALA A 527 -0.71 14.69 -11.26
C ALA A 527 -0.02 13.90 -10.14
N ASP A 528 -0.80 13.20 -9.31
CA ASP A 528 -0.28 12.35 -8.24
C ASP A 528 -1.30 11.27 -7.86
N ILE A 529 -1.17 10.10 -8.48
CA ILE A 529 -2.12 8.99 -8.35
C ILE A 529 -2.09 8.40 -6.93
N TYR A 530 -3.26 8.00 -6.43
CA TYR A 530 -3.42 7.41 -5.10
C TYR A 530 -2.55 6.17 -4.85
N ASP A 531 -1.74 6.25 -3.79
CA ASP A 531 -0.85 5.22 -3.32
C ASP A 531 -1.23 4.80 -1.88
N GLU A 532 -1.60 3.54 -1.71
CA GLU A 532 -2.03 2.99 -0.41
C GLU A 532 -0.84 2.68 0.52
N LEU A 533 0.39 2.58 -0.03
CA LEU A 533 1.60 2.29 0.73
C LEU A 533 2.50 3.51 0.91
N GLY A 534 2.72 4.27 -0.16
CA GLY A 534 3.55 5.47 -0.16
C GLY A 534 2.94 6.60 0.66
N LYS A 535 3.82 7.43 1.25
CA LYS A 535 3.43 8.53 2.13
C LYS A 535 4.16 9.84 1.82
N ILE A 536 4.71 9.92 0.62
CA ILE A 536 5.43 11.08 0.10
C ILE A 536 4.86 11.41 -1.27
N SER A 537 4.78 12.70 -1.51
CA SER A 537 4.46 13.28 -2.81
C SER A 537 5.51 14.34 -3.15
N PRO A 538 5.83 14.53 -4.44
CA PRO A 538 6.67 15.64 -4.86
C PRO A 538 5.94 16.96 -4.64
N PHE A 539 6.72 18.03 -4.63
CA PHE A 539 6.16 19.35 -4.89
C PHE A 539 5.72 19.41 -6.35
N ILE A 540 4.45 19.74 -6.58
CA ILE A 540 3.85 19.77 -7.91
C ILE A 540 3.30 21.16 -8.14
N ASP A 541 3.75 21.75 -9.24
CA ASP A 541 3.14 22.94 -9.79
C ASP A 541 2.70 22.66 -11.24
N THR A 542 1.39 22.71 -11.47
CA THR A 542 0.79 22.51 -12.79
C THR A 542 0.49 23.83 -13.49
N GLY A 543 0.52 24.96 -12.78
CA GLY A 543 -0.09 26.22 -13.24
C GLY A 543 -1.62 26.15 -13.41
N GLU A 544 -2.27 25.04 -13.02
CA GLU A 544 -3.72 24.80 -13.18
C GLU A 544 -4.46 24.72 -11.82
N ASN A 545 -3.76 25.03 -10.73
CA ASN A 545 -4.30 24.95 -9.37
C ASN A 545 -5.50 25.91 -9.17
N ILE A 546 -6.58 25.40 -8.58
CA ILE A 546 -7.75 26.22 -8.25
C ILE A 546 -7.58 26.79 -6.83
N HIS A 547 -7.50 28.11 -6.73
CA HIS A 547 -7.36 28.79 -5.44
C HIS A 547 -8.72 28.98 -4.78
N ILE A 548 -9.07 28.05 -3.89
CA ILE A 548 -10.30 28.13 -3.09
C ILE A 548 -10.14 29.22 -2.04
N GLN A 549 -11.17 30.06 -1.92
CA GLN A 549 -11.14 31.27 -1.09
C GLN A 549 -11.99 31.13 0.18
N ASP A 550 -13.13 30.45 0.09
CA ASP A 550 -14.13 30.43 1.16
C ASP A 550 -14.60 29.03 1.51
N ALA A 551 -14.76 28.81 2.81
CA ALA A 551 -15.40 27.62 3.38
C ALA A 551 -16.38 28.02 4.48
N ILE A 552 -17.44 27.24 4.65
CA ILE A 552 -18.41 27.38 5.74
C ILE A 552 -18.21 26.30 6.79
N PHE A 553 -18.49 26.66 8.03
CA PHE A 553 -18.48 25.77 9.18
C PHE A 553 -19.90 25.57 9.68
N VAL A 554 -20.34 24.31 9.73
CA VAL A 554 -21.62 23.93 10.34
C VAL A 554 -21.37 23.37 11.73
N PRO A 555 -21.92 23.99 12.80
CA PRO A 555 -21.72 23.50 14.16
C PRO A 555 -22.21 22.06 14.38
N SER A 556 -21.72 21.44 15.46
CA SER A 556 -22.19 20.13 15.93
C SER A 556 -23.69 20.12 16.20
N ARG A 557 -24.33 18.97 15.96
CA ARG A 557 -25.76 18.79 16.20
C ARG A 557 -26.02 18.67 17.70
N LYS A 558 -27.03 19.37 18.22
CA LYS A 558 -27.42 19.27 19.64
C LYS A 558 -28.17 17.98 19.97
N ASN A 559 -28.90 17.43 19.01
CA ASN A 559 -29.68 16.20 19.13
C ASN A 559 -30.15 15.73 17.74
N PHE A 560 -30.92 14.63 17.70
CA PHE A 560 -31.35 14.00 16.46
C PHE A 560 -32.24 14.87 15.54
N THR A 561 -32.87 15.94 16.05
CA THR A 561 -33.71 16.85 15.26
C THR A 561 -32.98 18.12 14.81
N ASP A 562 -31.76 18.37 15.28
CA ASP A 562 -30.98 19.56 14.95
C ASP A 562 -30.28 19.40 13.60
N ASN A 563 -31.05 19.33 12.51
CA ASN A 563 -30.57 18.96 11.18
C ASN A 563 -30.58 20.13 10.18
N ASP A 564 -31.34 21.18 10.44
CA ASP A 564 -31.65 22.23 9.45
C ASP A 564 -30.42 22.97 8.94
N ALA A 565 -29.47 23.33 9.82
CA ALA A 565 -28.26 24.02 9.42
C ALA A 565 -27.40 23.16 8.49
N LEU A 566 -27.28 21.86 8.80
CA LEU A 566 -26.55 20.90 7.99
C LEU A 566 -27.22 20.66 6.64
N LYS A 567 -28.56 20.50 6.63
CA LYS A 567 -29.36 20.37 5.42
C LYS A 567 -29.20 21.60 4.49
N ARG A 568 -29.22 22.82 5.04
CA ARG A 568 -28.97 24.04 4.26
C ARG A 568 -27.57 24.05 3.66
N ALA A 569 -26.56 23.75 4.46
CA ALA A 569 -25.18 23.70 4.01
C ALA A 569 -24.95 22.67 2.89
N ILE A 570 -25.57 21.48 2.97
CA ILE A 570 -25.51 20.48 1.89
C ILE A 570 -26.06 21.07 0.58
N ILE A 571 -27.16 21.82 0.61
CA ILE A 571 -27.68 22.40 -0.64
C ILE A 571 -26.85 23.60 -1.10
N GLU A 572 -26.38 24.45 -0.18
CA GLU A 572 -25.55 25.61 -0.52
C GLU A 572 -24.20 25.19 -1.14
N CYS A 573 -23.55 24.17 -0.58
CA CYS A 573 -22.24 23.69 -1.01
C CYS A 573 -22.30 22.51 -1.99
N GLY A 574 -23.47 21.88 -2.20
CA GLY A 574 -23.59 20.59 -2.89
C GLY A 574 -23.25 19.40 -2.00
N SER A 575 -22.19 19.50 -1.19
CA SER A 575 -21.84 18.53 -0.16
C SER A 575 -21.05 19.19 0.98
N VAL A 576 -21.01 18.54 2.14
CA VAL A 576 -20.14 18.94 3.26
C VAL A 576 -19.37 17.72 3.79
N THR A 577 -18.12 17.92 4.21
CA THR A 577 -17.35 16.88 4.86
C THR A 577 -17.56 16.90 6.38
N THR A 578 -17.72 15.71 6.97
CA THR A 578 -17.77 15.51 8.43
C THR A 578 -17.25 14.12 8.78
N GLY A 579 -17.19 13.79 10.07
CA GLY A 579 -16.85 12.47 10.54
C GLY A 579 -17.91 11.85 11.45
N TYR A 580 -17.86 10.53 11.53
CA TYR A 580 -18.66 9.70 12.44
C TYR A 580 -17.82 8.52 12.91
N TYR A 581 -18.33 7.78 13.90
CA TYR A 581 -17.72 6.53 14.30
C TYR A 581 -18.23 5.42 13.39
N SER A 582 -17.33 4.76 12.67
CA SER A 582 -17.66 3.63 11.84
C SER A 582 -17.02 2.35 12.37
N ILE A 583 -17.85 1.32 12.50
CA ILE A 583 -17.43 -0.05 12.74
C ILE A 583 -18.29 -0.94 11.85
N ASN A 584 -17.64 -1.77 11.04
CA ASN A 584 -18.36 -2.70 10.19
C ASN A 584 -18.75 -3.95 11.00
N ASN A 585 -19.99 -4.00 11.48
CA ASN A 585 -20.54 -5.12 12.22
C ASN A 585 -22.05 -5.21 11.97
N ALA A 586 -22.57 -6.44 11.86
CA ALA A 586 -23.99 -6.75 11.64
C ALA A 586 -24.96 -6.14 12.69
N THR A 587 -24.45 -5.67 13.84
CA THR A 587 -25.25 -4.95 14.85
C THR A 587 -25.62 -3.53 14.40
N TYR A 588 -24.68 -2.84 13.75
CA TYR A 588 -24.79 -1.41 13.44
C TYR A 588 -25.01 -1.12 11.96
N THR A 589 -24.67 -2.08 11.10
CA THR A 589 -24.78 -1.96 9.64
C THR A 589 -25.73 -3.02 9.10
N ASN A 590 -26.73 -2.59 8.34
CA ASN A 590 -27.52 -3.48 7.48
C ASN A 590 -26.97 -3.40 6.06
N GLU A 591 -26.26 -4.43 5.63
CA GLU A 591 -25.64 -4.49 4.30
C GLU A 591 -26.67 -4.43 3.17
N SER A 592 -27.85 -5.04 3.35
CA SER A 592 -28.88 -5.10 2.29
C SER A 592 -29.49 -3.75 1.93
N THR A 593 -29.51 -2.82 2.89
CA THR A 593 -30.07 -1.47 2.74
C THR A 593 -28.99 -0.38 2.78
N ALA A 594 -27.73 -0.76 3.01
CA ALA A 594 -26.60 0.11 3.29
C ALA A 594 -26.83 1.07 4.48
N ALA A 595 -27.73 0.72 5.40
CA ALA A 595 -28.14 1.55 6.51
C ALA A 595 -27.22 1.37 7.73
N VAL A 596 -26.76 2.46 8.31
CA VAL A 596 -25.82 2.51 9.45
C VAL A 596 -26.44 3.28 10.61
N TYR A 597 -26.37 2.71 11.81
CA TYR A 597 -26.80 3.37 13.03
C TYR A 597 -25.95 2.96 14.23
N GLN A 598 -25.07 3.86 14.68
CA GLN A 598 -24.31 3.72 15.92
C GLN A 598 -25.09 4.36 17.08
N ASN A 599 -25.71 3.50 17.89
CA ASN A 599 -26.41 3.90 19.11
C ASN A 599 -25.49 4.01 20.34
N ILE A 600 -24.17 3.98 20.14
CA ILE A 600 -23.14 4.18 21.16
C ILE A 600 -22.25 5.36 20.80
N THR A 601 -22.00 6.22 21.79
CA THR A 601 -21.12 7.38 21.61
C THR A 601 -19.66 6.96 21.71
N ASN A 602 -18.95 7.02 20.59
CA ASN A 602 -17.51 6.80 20.50
C ASN A 602 -16.84 7.96 19.78
N THR A 603 -15.53 8.09 19.95
CA THR A 603 -14.70 9.03 19.19
C THR A 603 -14.76 8.71 17.70
N THR A 604 -15.02 9.71 16.87
CA THR A 604 -14.96 9.61 15.40
C THR A 604 -13.68 8.94 14.91
N ASN A 605 -13.80 7.98 13.98
CA ASN A 605 -12.68 7.30 13.35
C ASN A 605 -12.78 7.26 11.81
N HIS A 606 -13.84 7.84 11.23
CA HIS A 606 -14.05 7.87 9.79
C HIS A 606 -14.59 9.23 9.34
N ALA A 607 -14.12 9.71 8.18
CA ALA A 607 -14.54 10.96 7.56
C ALA A 607 -15.19 10.68 6.20
N ILE A 608 -16.24 11.45 5.88
CA ILE A 608 -17.12 11.22 4.73
C ILE A 608 -17.58 12.52 4.09
N SER A 609 -18.24 12.41 2.94
CA SER A 609 -18.99 13.49 2.30
C SER A 609 -20.49 13.28 2.50
N LEU A 610 -21.18 14.24 3.12
CA LEU A 610 -22.64 14.26 3.24
C LEU A 610 -23.25 14.87 1.98
N ILE A 611 -24.10 14.12 1.30
CA ILE A 611 -24.64 14.51 -0.02
C ILE A 611 -26.16 14.66 -0.03
N GLY A 612 -26.83 14.37 1.10
CA GLY A 612 -28.28 14.44 1.13
C GLY A 612 -28.89 13.90 2.42
N TRP A 613 -30.22 13.77 2.38
CA TRP A 613 -31.03 13.22 3.45
C TRP A 613 -32.39 12.75 2.94
N ASP A 614 -33.05 11.93 3.76
CA ASP A 614 -34.42 11.47 3.55
C ASP A 614 -35.10 11.36 4.93
N ASP A 615 -36.02 12.30 5.23
CA ASP A 615 -36.74 12.38 6.50
C ASP A 615 -37.66 11.19 6.74
N ASP A 616 -38.09 10.52 5.67
CA ASP A 616 -39.01 9.37 5.70
C ASP A 616 -38.24 8.04 5.53
N TYR A 617 -36.91 8.04 5.61
CA TYR A 617 -36.12 6.82 5.52
C TYR A 617 -36.44 5.89 6.69
N SER A 618 -37.06 4.75 6.38
CA SER A 618 -37.66 3.91 7.41
C SER A 618 -36.66 3.35 8.41
N ALA A 619 -36.99 3.46 9.71
CA ALA A 619 -36.27 2.87 10.81
C ALA A 619 -36.10 1.34 10.69
N SER A 620 -36.97 0.65 9.93
CA SER A 620 -36.83 -0.80 9.69
C SER A 620 -35.70 -1.16 8.74
N ASN A 621 -35.11 -0.19 8.03
CA ASN A 621 -33.97 -0.43 7.16
C ASN A 621 -32.68 -0.69 7.94
N PHE A 622 -32.59 -0.25 9.20
CA PHE A 622 -31.39 -0.39 10.03
C PHE A 622 -31.36 -1.76 10.73
N ALA A 623 -30.16 -2.31 10.94
CA ALA A 623 -29.98 -3.58 11.64
C ALA A 623 -30.44 -3.48 13.11
N THR A 624 -30.01 -2.43 13.80
CA THR A 624 -30.61 -1.98 15.05
C THR A 624 -31.63 -0.89 14.73
N LYS A 625 -32.87 -1.04 15.17
CA LYS A 625 -33.93 -0.07 14.88
C LYS A 625 -33.72 1.25 15.66
N PRO A 626 -33.57 2.42 15.00
CA PRO A 626 -33.56 3.72 15.66
C PRO A 626 -34.95 4.11 16.21
N ALA A 627 -34.99 5.14 17.05
CA ALA A 627 -36.23 5.57 17.72
C ALA A 627 -37.28 6.17 16.76
N GLY A 628 -36.86 6.60 15.57
CA GLY A 628 -37.73 7.11 14.53
C GLY A 628 -37.08 7.01 13.15
N ASP A 629 -37.86 7.37 12.13
CA ASP A 629 -37.40 7.43 10.74
C ASP A 629 -36.43 8.61 10.53
N GLY A 630 -35.74 8.59 9.40
CA GLY A 630 -34.88 9.67 8.96
C GLY A 630 -33.40 9.30 8.90
N ALA A 631 -32.77 9.62 7.78
CA ALA A 631 -31.35 9.35 7.55
C ALA A 631 -30.67 10.43 6.70
N PHE A 632 -29.38 10.65 6.96
CA PHE A 632 -28.48 11.33 6.04
C PHE A 632 -27.94 10.34 5.00
N ILE A 633 -27.65 10.85 3.81
CA ILE A 633 -27.03 10.11 2.71
C ILE A 633 -25.56 10.51 2.64
N ILE A 634 -24.65 9.55 2.71
CA ILE A 634 -23.22 9.78 2.60
C ILE A 634 -22.62 9.13 1.36
N LYS A 635 -21.61 9.79 0.78
CA LYS A 635 -20.65 9.20 -0.15
C LYS A 635 -19.45 8.72 0.66
N ASN A 636 -19.12 7.43 0.53
CA ASN A 636 -18.02 6.79 1.24
C ASN A 636 -16.76 6.70 0.35
N SER A 637 -15.65 6.24 0.92
CA SER A 637 -14.34 6.12 0.28
C SER A 637 -13.80 4.69 0.28
N TRP A 638 -14.71 3.70 0.22
CA TRP A 638 -14.38 2.26 0.25
C TRP A 638 -14.69 1.55 -1.07
N GLY A 639 -14.78 2.30 -2.17
CA GLY A 639 -15.17 1.78 -3.47
C GLY A 639 -16.66 1.53 -3.63
N THR A 640 -17.07 1.21 -4.85
CA THR A 640 -18.47 1.00 -5.24
C THR A 640 -19.08 -0.28 -4.67
N ASP A 641 -18.25 -1.26 -4.33
CA ASP A 641 -18.69 -2.53 -3.74
C ASP A 641 -19.11 -2.39 -2.26
N SER A 642 -18.84 -1.24 -1.64
CA SER A 642 -19.25 -0.93 -0.28
C SER A 642 -20.61 -0.25 -0.23
N GLY A 643 -21.48 -0.66 0.70
CA GLY A 643 -22.82 -0.08 0.85
C GLY A 643 -23.67 -0.31 -0.40
N LYS A 644 -24.37 0.75 -0.85
CA LYS A 644 -25.13 0.73 -2.10
C LYS A 644 -24.41 1.62 -3.12
N ASP A 645 -23.61 1.00 -3.97
CA ASP A 645 -22.79 1.69 -4.99
C ASP A 645 -21.81 2.72 -4.39
N GLY A 646 -21.29 2.46 -3.18
CA GLY A 646 -20.42 3.38 -2.44
C GLY A 646 -21.12 4.37 -1.51
N TYR A 647 -22.45 4.27 -1.38
CA TYR A 647 -23.26 5.16 -0.55
C TYR A 647 -23.90 4.44 0.63
N ASN A 648 -24.04 5.15 1.76
CA ASN A 648 -24.70 4.65 2.96
C ASN A 648 -25.74 5.64 3.49
N TYR A 649 -26.67 5.11 4.28
CA TYR A 649 -27.70 5.90 4.97
C TYR A 649 -27.42 5.90 6.47
N ILE A 650 -27.05 7.04 7.05
CA ILE A 650 -26.77 7.16 8.48
C ILE A 650 -28.01 7.68 9.19
N SER A 651 -28.51 6.97 10.20
CA SER A 651 -29.70 7.41 10.95
C SER A 651 -29.49 8.80 11.57
N TYR A 652 -30.54 9.62 11.60
CA TYR A 652 -30.52 10.88 12.35
C TYR A 652 -30.23 10.69 13.84
N TYR A 653 -30.54 9.51 14.37
CA TYR A 653 -30.32 9.15 15.77
C TYR A 653 -28.89 8.69 16.05
N ASP A 654 -28.03 8.56 15.03
CA ASP A 654 -26.63 8.21 15.22
C ASP A 654 -25.96 9.14 16.23
N THR A 655 -25.32 8.53 17.23
CA THR A 655 -24.78 9.26 18.39
C THR A 655 -23.32 9.68 18.20
N SER A 656 -22.74 9.43 17.03
CA SER A 656 -21.36 9.79 16.70
C SER A 656 -21.27 10.84 15.59
N LEU A 657 -22.20 10.83 14.63
CA LEU A 657 -22.25 11.79 13.53
C LEU A 657 -22.43 13.22 14.04
N LEU A 658 -21.43 14.08 13.83
CA LEU A 658 -21.44 15.49 14.24
C LEU A 658 -21.73 15.72 15.75
N ASN A 659 -21.37 14.76 16.61
CA ASN A 659 -21.63 14.88 18.05
C ASN A 659 -20.63 15.82 18.75
N THR A 660 -19.33 15.74 18.40
CA THR A 660 -18.27 16.59 18.98
C THR A 660 -17.51 17.41 17.94
N THR A 661 -18.00 17.46 16.70
CA THR A 661 -17.29 18.01 15.54
C THR A 661 -18.20 18.92 14.71
N PHE A 662 -17.60 19.71 13.82
CA PHE A 662 -18.30 20.52 12.83
C PHE A 662 -18.21 19.90 11.43
N ALA A 663 -19.10 20.31 10.52
CA ALA A 663 -18.97 20.01 9.10
C ALA A 663 -18.31 21.18 8.37
N ILE A 664 -17.61 20.89 7.27
CA ILE A 664 -16.99 21.89 6.40
C ILE A 664 -17.61 21.76 5.01
N GLY A 665 -18.05 22.88 4.43
CA GLY A 665 -18.46 22.96 3.03
C GLY A 665 -17.71 24.08 2.31
N PHE A 666 -17.56 23.98 1.00
CA PHE A 666 -16.89 25.01 0.19
C PHE A 666 -17.90 25.82 -0.60
N ILE A 667 -17.65 27.12 -0.75
CA ILE A 667 -18.51 28.01 -1.52
C ILE A 667 -17.74 28.52 -2.74
N ILE A 668 -18.27 28.21 -3.92
CA ILE A 668 -17.70 28.62 -5.21
C ILE A 668 -18.63 29.66 -5.85
N ASN A 669 -18.62 30.88 -5.32
CA ASN A 669 -19.40 31.99 -5.86
C ASN A 669 -18.72 33.36 -5.69
N ASN A 670 -17.49 33.37 -5.19
CA ASN A 670 -16.84 34.61 -4.82
C ASN A 670 -16.43 35.41 -6.07
N THR A 671 -16.74 36.71 -6.04
CA THR A 671 -16.35 37.69 -7.05
C THR A 671 -15.15 38.53 -6.60
N GLU A 672 -14.70 38.36 -5.36
CA GLU A 672 -13.51 39.01 -4.82
C GLU A 672 -12.32 38.03 -4.84
N ASN A 673 -11.25 38.43 -5.52
CA ASN A 673 -9.97 37.70 -5.49
C ASN A 673 -9.16 38.22 -4.29
N TYR A 674 -8.96 37.38 -3.27
CA TYR A 674 -7.97 37.67 -2.24
C TYR A 674 -6.59 37.38 -2.85
N THR A 675 -5.76 38.43 -2.98
CA THR A 675 -4.40 38.39 -3.56
C THR A 675 -3.33 38.31 -2.49
#